data_AF-A0A9E3REX7-F1
#
_entry.id   AF-A0A9E3REX7-F1
#
_cell.length_a   1.000
_cell.length_b   1.000
_cell.length_c   1.000
_cell.angle_alpha   90.00
_cell.angle_beta   90.00
_cell.angle_gamma   90.00
#
_symmetry.space_group_name_H-M   'P 1'
#
loop_
_entity.id
_entity.type
_entity.pdbx_description
1 polymer ?
#
loop_
_entity_poly.entity_id
_entity_poly.type
_entity_poly.pdbx_seq_one_letter_code
_entity_poly.pdbx_strand_id
1 'polypeptide(L)'
;MKANRFITRTLLIRENEWELVNRLFTFEFFQGISIAIFFYCSISLFLEHLPTNALAYAFILSAVLLWICGAVYSRLEHRFETKHLILMVVGINAALILFFRIGLLFDEPVWFYYLMLAGFNVAYLLNNLEFWGSAALIFDVRQSKRLFSIISAGDIPAKLVGFLASGFLGKLIGQEPLLWIAFGSLIVSIYFYRRLIATGAFEKKEHKKEHEEEHMNPTAEGALHLVRENPLIRQAALISFFSYSAFILLNFLFFGYVKEASHNESENLAIYIAVFLAGSRAITLLFKLMVTNRLADNLGIRTSLLITPILLFAMSLIVLPASMQNSLLTVFYAFATITITIDVLRAAIQSPVLLAAMQPLPVHERLSGHTIIKGITDPFAFFFIGTLLAIFFFVYPEVDYRVMSLLLFVLIIGWIVSVLRFGRIYNQTLQKAIRDRSIQEREISITDRESLQIMQDKIARGEPGEAVLALNLAKDLPAETRKEFLQSAVENLSPFVQLKAVVLARQWNMKEFLPNLRILASSASDYQVLTATIAALSEMDESFNSATFLRHLNPDVVAATIAQSIKRQDASQSFATELLQSWVKSEDHSLRQKAAEIIGDAKSPPLLDMLRVLMNDSDVHVKEAAILAAGKQKTMEAAAELLGYIRFAPWQSKVIDALQSNGAASVQQVRQFIITCDDETLQKKLILLLGRIGGKSATDALDMLADEIPSMTDTLFRAMSHSGFTADQHNNSKYLRMCRDYLNSGAYIAYIIRYLENKKADTTVIRAFESEMQMLRDRLMYLFSFIYDRVSMAKVKAGFELGSRESISNALEIVSITTARELSKDFIALFEDTSYQQKCSLLEGTHPEPRLSEAVVADEVFRDLHHQYHSWTKSVVMYFLNKDIPSTVKKSIGVFRFSKDPLLKQTAEWLIGKSTLA
;
A
#
# COMPACT_ATOMS: atom_id res chain seq x y z
N MET A 1 -18.44 -11.17 25.01
CA MET A 1 -18.79 -12.55 24.59
C MET A 1 -17.54 -13.15 23.94
N LYS A 2 -16.96 -14.23 24.50
CA LYS A 2 -15.81 -14.91 23.88
C LYS A 2 -16.25 -15.51 22.54
N ALA A 3 -15.52 -15.22 21.47
CA ALA A 3 -15.85 -15.69 20.12
C ALA A 3 -15.74 -17.23 20.04
N ASN A 4 -16.73 -17.88 19.44
CA ASN A 4 -16.65 -19.32 19.18
C ASN A 4 -15.61 -19.56 18.07
N ARG A 5 -14.49 -20.22 18.40
CA ARG A 5 -13.33 -20.41 17.50
C ARG A 5 -13.68 -21.07 16.15
N PHE A 6 -14.76 -21.84 16.10
CA PHE A 6 -15.25 -22.45 14.88
C PHE A 6 -15.87 -21.45 13.90
N ILE A 7 -16.57 -20.43 14.40
CA ILE A 7 -17.25 -19.40 13.60
C ILE A 7 -16.23 -18.40 13.06
N THR A 8 -15.23 -18.02 13.86
CA THR A 8 -14.18 -17.08 13.43
C THR A 8 -13.26 -17.69 12.36
N ARG A 9 -12.93 -18.99 12.46
CA ARG A 9 -12.14 -19.68 11.42
C ARG A 9 -12.91 -19.88 10.11
N THR A 10 -14.21 -20.19 10.15
CA THR A 10 -15.02 -20.39 8.93
C THR A 10 -15.36 -19.09 8.21
N LEU A 11 -15.61 -18.02 8.95
CA LEU A 11 -15.89 -16.68 8.41
C LEU A 11 -14.62 -15.85 8.18
N LEU A 12 -13.44 -16.44 8.40
CA LEU A 12 -12.15 -15.74 8.30
C LEU A 12 -12.10 -14.45 9.14
N ILE A 13 -12.84 -14.31 10.24
CA ILE A 13 -12.84 -13.10 11.10
C ILE A 13 -11.73 -13.24 12.14
N ARG A 14 -10.88 -12.22 12.33
CA ARG A 14 -9.85 -12.27 13.39
C ARG A 14 -10.46 -12.01 14.77
N GLU A 15 -9.84 -12.54 15.83
CA GLU A 15 -10.36 -12.40 17.20
C GLU A 15 -10.46 -10.92 17.66
N ASN A 16 -9.57 -10.04 17.17
CA ASN A 16 -9.60 -8.59 17.45
C ASN A 16 -10.65 -7.84 16.63
N GLU A 17 -11.13 -8.43 15.54
CA GLU A 17 -12.17 -7.85 14.69
C GLU A 17 -13.57 -8.31 15.10
N TRP A 18 -13.68 -9.45 15.81
CA TRP A 18 -14.96 -10.05 16.18
C TRP A 18 -15.89 -9.08 16.90
N GLU A 19 -15.34 -8.30 17.84
CA GLU A 19 -16.15 -7.36 18.62
C GLU A 19 -16.71 -6.23 17.75
N LEU A 20 -15.91 -5.68 16.83
CA LEU A 20 -16.33 -4.65 15.89
C LEU A 20 -17.33 -5.19 14.86
N VAL A 21 -17.03 -6.35 14.27
CA VAL A 21 -17.87 -7.03 13.29
C VAL A 21 -19.22 -7.40 13.90
N ASN A 22 -19.24 -7.98 15.09
CA ASN A 22 -20.48 -8.34 15.77
C ASN A 22 -21.32 -7.11 16.13
N ARG A 23 -20.69 -6.04 16.65
CA ARG A 23 -21.41 -4.80 17.00
C ARG A 23 -22.01 -4.13 15.75
N LEU A 24 -21.24 -4.04 14.66
CA LEU A 24 -21.72 -3.47 13.40
C LEU A 24 -22.79 -4.35 12.74
N PHE A 25 -22.65 -5.68 12.82
CA PHE A 25 -23.67 -6.63 12.34
C PHE A 25 -24.98 -6.48 13.12
N THR A 26 -24.92 -6.41 14.46
CA THR A 26 -26.13 -6.22 15.28
C THR A 26 -26.78 -4.86 15.04
N PHE A 27 -25.97 -3.82 14.83
CA PHE A 27 -26.46 -2.49 14.47
C PHE A 27 -27.27 -2.54 13.16
N GLU A 28 -26.69 -3.09 12.10
CA GLU A 28 -27.35 -3.24 10.80
C GLU A 28 -28.56 -4.18 10.87
N PHE A 29 -28.52 -5.19 11.74
CA PHE A 29 -29.63 -6.13 11.89
C PHE A 29 -30.91 -5.44 12.39
N PHE A 30 -30.82 -4.56 13.38
CA PHE A 30 -31.99 -3.83 13.88
C PHE A 30 -32.46 -2.73 12.91
N GLN A 31 -31.55 -2.10 12.18
CA GLN A 31 -31.88 -1.19 11.08
C GLN A 31 -32.66 -1.93 9.98
N GLY A 32 -32.16 -3.09 9.55
CA GLY A 32 -32.78 -3.91 8.51
C GLY A 32 -34.20 -4.38 8.86
N ILE A 33 -34.46 -4.74 10.13
CA ILE A 33 -35.82 -5.07 10.60
C ILE A 33 -36.74 -3.86 10.45
N SER A 34 -36.29 -2.68 10.88
CA SER A 34 -37.10 -1.45 10.80
C SER A 34 -37.46 -1.11 9.36
N ILE A 35 -36.46 -1.13 8.47
CA ILE A 35 -36.62 -0.83 7.05
C ILE A 35 -37.55 -1.83 6.37
N ALA A 36 -37.46 -3.13 6.72
CA ALA A 36 -38.34 -4.16 6.17
C ALA A 36 -39.80 -3.93 6.56
N ILE A 37 -40.06 -3.67 7.84
CA ILE A 37 -41.41 -3.39 8.33
C ILE A 37 -41.94 -2.10 7.71
N PHE A 38 -41.12 -1.04 7.63
CA PHE A 38 -41.54 0.21 7.03
C PHE A 38 -41.84 0.06 5.53
N PHE A 39 -41.04 -0.73 4.80
CA PHE A 39 -41.34 -1.07 3.41
C PHE A 39 -42.69 -1.76 3.28
N TYR A 40 -42.91 -2.79 4.10
CA TYR A 40 -44.13 -3.58 4.11
C TYR A 40 -45.37 -2.71 4.34
N CYS A 41 -45.35 -1.87 5.38
CA CYS A 41 -46.45 -0.95 5.68
C CYS A 41 -46.65 0.04 4.52
N SER A 42 -45.57 0.61 3.99
CA SER A 42 -45.62 1.59 2.89
C SER A 42 -46.23 1.02 1.62
N ILE A 43 -45.79 -0.16 1.18
CA ILE A 43 -46.30 -0.76 -0.07
C ILE A 43 -47.71 -1.34 0.11
N SER A 44 -48.02 -1.94 1.26
CA SER A 44 -49.33 -2.56 1.50
C SER A 44 -50.42 -1.49 1.61
N LEU A 45 -50.21 -0.46 2.44
CA LEU A 45 -51.16 0.65 2.57
C LEU A 45 -51.33 1.44 1.28
N PHE A 46 -50.24 1.62 0.50
CA PHE A 46 -50.30 2.25 -0.81
C PHE A 46 -51.18 1.45 -1.78
N LEU A 47 -50.97 0.14 -1.88
CA LEU A 47 -51.75 -0.72 -2.77
C LEU A 47 -53.18 -0.93 -2.30
N GLU A 48 -53.45 -0.81 -1.01
CA GLU A 48 -54.80 -0.85 -0.46
C GLU A 48 -55.61 0.39 -0.89
N HIS A 49 -55.04 1.59 -0.76
CA HIS A 49 -55.78 2.85 -0.95
C HIS A 49 -55.65 3.45 -2.36
N LEU A 50 -54.59 3.14 -3.13
CA LEU A 50 -54.30 3.77 -4.42
C LEU A 50 -54.21 2.78 -5.57
N PRO A 51 -54.69 3.13 -6.78
CA PRO A 51 -54.61 2.27 -7.96
C PRO A 51 -53.15 1.99 -8.37
N THR A 52 -52.91 0.90 -9.07
CA THR A 52 -51.54 0.48 -9.45
C THR A 52 -50.81 1.53 -10.28
N ASN A 53 -51.50 2.25 -11.17
CA ASN A 53 -50.91 3.32 -11.99
C ASN A 53 -50.34 4.48 -11.15
N ALA A 54 -50.79 4.65 -9.90
CA ALA A 54 -50.24 5.61 -8.94
C ALA A 54 -48.74 5.33 -8.63
N LEU A 55 -48.29 4.08 -8.73
CA LEU A 55 -46.88 3.73 -8.50
C LEU A 55 -45.93 4.52 -9.41
N ALA A 56 -46.35 4.84 -10.63
CA ALA A 56 -45.54 5.64 -11.56
C ALA A 56 -45.19 7.01 -10.97
N TYR A 57 -46.17 7.72 -10.40
CA TYR A 57 -45.94 9.01 -9.76
C TYR A 57 -45.18 8.89 -8.44
N ALA A 58 -45.40 7.81 -7.68
CA ALA A 58 -44.62 7.54 -6.47
C ALA A 58 -43.14 7.30 -6.77
N PHE A 59 -42.80 6.66 -7.89
CA PHE A 59 -41.42 6.51 -8.35
C PHE A 59 -40.78 7.83 -8.77
N ILE A 60 -41.52 8.71 -9.47
CA ILE A 60 -41.03 10.06 -9.81
C ILE A 60 -40.76 10.87 -8.54
N LEU A 61 -41.71 10.87 -7.60
CA LEU A 61 -41.54 11.55 -6.30
C LEU A 61 -40.34 10.99 -5.53
N SER A 62 -40.18 9.67 -5.51
CA SER A 62 -39.03 9.00 -4.89
C SER A 62 -37.72 9.48 -5.49
N ALA A 63 -37.62 9.59 -6.83
CA ALA A 63 -36.40 10.04 -7.48
C ALA A 63 -36.01 11.48 -7.07
N VAL A 64 -36.98 12.40 -7.05
CA VAL A 64 -36.76 13.79 -6.64
C VAL A 64 -36.28 13.86 -5.19
N LEU A 65 -36.96 13.17 -4.27
CA LEU A 65 -36.57 13.16 -2.86
C LEU A 65 -35.21 12.50 -2.63
N LEU A 66 -34.91 11.40 -3.34
CA LEU A 66 -33.61 10.72 -3.25
C LEU A 66 -32.45 11.64 -3.67
N TRP A 67 -32.60 12.42 -4.75
CA TRP A 67 -31.57 13.40 -5.15
C TRP A 67 -31.39 14.52 -4.13
N ILE A 68 -32.49 15.08 -3.61
CA ILE A 68 -32.45 16.13 -2.59
C ILE A 68 -31.76 15.59 -1.33
N CYS A 69 -32.21 14.45 -0.81
CA CYS A 69 -31.65 13.84 0.40
C CYS A 69 -30.19 13.42 0.21
N GLY A 70 -29.82 12.86 -0.95
CA GLY A 70 -28.42 12.53 -1.26
C GLY A 70 -27.51 13.76 -1.27
N ALA A 71 -27.97 14.87 -1.88
CA ALA A 71 -27.23 16.12 -1.89
C ALA A 71 -27.12 16.78 -0.50
N VAL A 72 -28.15 16.64 0.34
CA VAL A 72 -28.13 17.09 1.74
C VAL A 72 -27.17 16.23 2.56
N TYR A 73 -27.23 14.90 2.42
CA TYR A 73 -26.36 13.96 3.11
C TYR A 73 -24.88 14.27 2.82
N SER A 74 -24.52 14.45 1.55
CA SER A 74 -23.15 14.78 1.15
C SER A 74 -22.66 16.10 1.78
N ARG A 75 -23.51 17.12 1.91
CA ARG A 75 -23.15 18.35 2.63
C ARG A 75 -22.97 18.14 4.13
N LEU A 76 -23.81 17.31 4.74
CA LEU A 76 -23.72 16.99 6.17
C LEU A 76 -22.48 16.15 6.48
N GLU A 77 -22.07 15.28 5.56
CA GLU A 77 -20.87 14.44 5.68
C GLU A 77 -19.58 15.26 5.80
N HIS A 78 -19.52 16.43 5.16
CA HIS A 78 -18.39 17.36 5.33
C HIS A 78 -18.45 18.18 6.62
N ARG A 79 -19.65 18.49 7.10
CA ARG A 79 -19.83 19.41 8.23
C ARG A 79 -19.72 18.71 9.59
N PHE A 80 -20.13 17.45 9.67
CA PHE A 80 -20.20 16.70 10.92
C PHE A 80 -19.22 15.55 10.93
N GLU A 81 -18.63 15.28 12.09
CA GLU A 81 -17.87 14.05 12.32
C GLU A 81 -18.75 12.83 12.02
N THR A 82 -18.19 11.82 11.34
CA THR A 82 -18.96 10.66 10.87
C THR A 82 -19.73 9.98 11.99
N LYS A 83 -19.16 9.92 13.21
CA LYS A 83 -19.83 9.30 14.37
C LYS A 83 -21.11 10.02 14.79
N HIS A 84 -21.15 11.34 14.64
CA HIS A 84 -22.32 12.17 14.91
C HIS A 84 -23.30 12.15 13.74
N LEU A 85 -22.80 12.15 12.50
CA LEU A 85 -23.61 12.05 11.29
C LEU A 85 -24.46 10.77 11.28
N ILE A 86 -23.84 9.63 11.59
CA ILE A 86 -24.52 8.32 11.64
C ILE A 86 -25.68 8.38 12.64
N LEU A 87 -25.43 8.86 13.87
CA LEU A 87 -26.49 8.98 14.88
C LEU A 87 -27.61 9.97 14.47
N MET A 88 -27.26 11.05 13.76
CA MET A 88 -28.23 12.00 13.20
C MET A 88 -29.12 11.32 12.15
N VAL A 89 -28.54 10.50 11.26
CA VAL A 89 -29.28 9.80 10.19
C VAL A 89 -30.23 8.74 10.76
N VAL A 90 -29.79 7.95 11.75
CA VAL A 90 -30.70 7.05 12.48
C VAL A 90 -31.83 7.83 13.14
N GLY A 91 -31.52 8.97 13.75
CA GLY A 91 -32.52 9.85 14.35
C GLY A 91 -33.54 10.38 13.34
N ILE A 92 -33.09 10.79 12.15
CA ILE A 92 -33.95 11.23 11.05
C ILE A 92 -34.85 10.09 10.58
N ASN A 93 -34.31 8.89 10.38
CA ASN A 93 -35.10 7.72 9.99
C ASN A 93 -36.16 7.35 11.05
N ALA A 94 -35.81 7.43 12.34
CA ALA A 94 -36.75 7.19 13.43
C ALA A 94 -37.85 8.27 13.47
N ALA A 95 -37.49 9.53 13.31
CA ALA A 95 -38.45 10.64 13.23
C ALA A 95 -39.38 10.51 12.02
N LEU A 96 -38.85 10.07 10.88
CA LEU A 96 -39.62 9.86 9.66
C LEU A 96 -40.67 8.75 9.83
N ILE A 97 -40.30 7.61 10.42
CA ILE A 97 -41.25 6.53 10.72
C ILE A 97 -42.30 6.97 11.74
N LEU A 98 -41.89 7.72 12.77
CA LEU A 98 -42.81 8.26 13.77
C LEU A 98 -43.78 9.27 13.15
N PHE A 99 -43.29 10.12 12.24
CA PHE A 99 -44.13 11.06 11.49
C PHE A 99 -45.22 10.34 10.71
N PHE A 100 -44.88 9.27 9.97
CA PHE A 100 -45.89 8.49 9.26
C PHE A 100 -46.82 7.73 10.21
N ARG A 101 -46.34 7.25 11.35
CA ARG A 101 -47.20 6.59 12.34
C ARG A 101 -48.22 7.55 12.95
N ILE A 102 -47.79 8.76 13.30
CA ILE A 102 -48.67 9.80 13.85
C ILE A 102 -49.63 10.31 12.78
N GLY A 103 -49.15 10.47 11.54
CA GLY A 103 -49.98 10.83 10.39
C GLY A 103 -51.17 9.88 10.28
N LEU A 104 -50.94 8.57 10.22
CA LEU A 104 -52.01 7.55 10.14
C LEU A 104 -53.08 7.57 11.27
N LEU A 105 -52.94 8.41 12.31
CA LEU A 105 -54.00 8.62 13.31
C LEU A 105 -55.06 9.64 12.88
N PHE A 106 -54.84 10.37 11.78
CA PHE A 106 -55.75 11.38 11.23
C PHE A 106 -56.38 10.88 9.92
N ASP A 107 -57.36 11.63 9.39
CA ASP A 107 -57.94 11.34 8.07
C ASP A 107 -56.92 11.70 6.98
N GLU A 108 -56.36 10.67 6.34
CA GLU A 108 -55.20 10.85 5.47
C GLU A 108 -55.57 11.26 4.04
N PRO A 109 -55.02 12.38 3.54
CA PRO A 109 -55.17 12.75 2.14
C PRO A 109 -54.35 11.81 1.26
N VAL A 110 -54.81 11.62 0.02
CA VAL A 110 -54.18 10.74 -0.99
C VAL A 110 -52.67 10.94 -1.14
N TRP A 111 -52.16 12.17 -1.05
CA TRP A 111 -50.73 12.48 -1.18
C TRP A 111 -49.87 11.84 -0.08
N PHE A 112 -50.46 11.53 1.09
CA PHE A 112 -49.76 10.96 2.23
C PHE A 112 -49.15 9.59 1.91
N TYR A 113 -49.90 8.72 1.21
CA TYR A 113 -49.39 7.40 0.79
C TYR A 113 -48.25 7.49 -0.23
N TYR A 114 -48.30 8.47 -1.15
CA TYR A 114 -47.18 8.75 -2.07
C TYR A 114 -45.93 9.17 -1.30
N LEU A 115 -46.09 10.08 -0.34
CA LEU A 115 -44.99 10.56 0.50
C LEU A 115 -44.44 9.43 1.38
N MET A 116 -45.29 8.54 1.88
CA MET A 116 -44.89 7.39 2.70
C MET A 116 -44.02 6.40 1.93
N LEU A 117 -44.42 6.00 0.72
CA LEU A 117 -43.61 5.12 -0.12
C LEU A 117 -42.29 5.78 -0.55
N ALA A 118 -42.32 7.07 -0.88
CA ALA A 118 -41.11 7.82 -1.20
C ALA A 118 -40.21 8.00 0.05
N GLY A 119 -40.80 8.20 1.22
CA GLY A 119 -40.13 8.30 2.51
C GLY A 119 -39.42 7.00 2.89
N PHE A 120 -40.03 5.84 2.60
CA PHE A 120 -39.34 4.55 2.70
C PHE A 120 -38.07 4.51 1.83
N ASN A 121 -38.16 4.91 0.56
CA ASN A 121 -37.00 4.90 -0.34
C ASN A 121 -35.88 5.82 0.18
N VAL A 122 -36.24 6.98 0.72
CA VAL A 122 -35.28 7.90 1.39
C VAL A 122 -34.63 7.24 2.60
N ALA A 123 -35.42 6.63 3.50
CA ALA A 123 -34.89 5.93 4.67
C ALA A 123 -33.93 4.80 4.28
N TYR A 124 -34.28 4.05 3.23
CA TYR A 124 -33.45 2.99 2.69
C TYR A 124 -32.13 3.51 2.11
N LEU A 125 -32.14 4.62 1.36
CA LEU A 125 -30.92 5.25 0.85
C LEU A 125 -30.02 5.69 2.00
N LEU A 126 -30.57 6.43 2.96
CA LEU A 126 -29.84 6.96 4.11
C LEU A 126 -29.18 5.86 4.94
N ASN A 127 -29.91 4.77 5.22
CA ASN A 127 -29.34 3.61 5.92
C ASN A 127 -28.16 2.98 5.16
N ASN A 128 -28.27 2.83 3.83
CA ASN A 128 -27.17 2.29 3.04
C ASN A 128 -25.94 3.20 3.07
N LEU A 129 -26.11 4.52 2.89
CA LEU A 129 -24.99 5.47 2.91
C LEU A 129 -24.29 5.46 4.28
N GLU A 130 -25.07 5.50 5.35
CA GLU A 130 -24.60 5.44 6.73
C GLU A 130 -23.80 4.16 7.04
N PHE A 131 -24.38 2.99 6.74
CA PHE A 131 -23.75 1.70 7.01
C PHE A 131 -22.42 1.55 6.25
N TRP A 132 -22.43 1.81 4.94
CA TRP A 132 -21.22 1.67 4.11
C TRP A 132 -20.16 2.73 4.43
N GLY A 133 -20.57 3.96 4.76
CA GLY A 133 -19.68 5.00 5.27
C GLY A 133 -19.01 4.59 6.58
N SER A 134 -19.77 4.01 7.51
CA SER A 134 -19.22 3.50 8.78
C SER A 134 -18.23 2.34 8.58
N ALA A 135 -18.57 1.37 7.72
CA ALA A 135 -17.73 0.22 7.45
C ALA A 135 -16.40 0.61 6.80
N ALA A 136 -16.41 1.58 5.88
CA ALA A 136 -15.21 2.09 5.21
C ALA A 136 -14.24 2.80 6.18
N LEU A 137 -14.76 3.41 7.24
CA LEU A 137 -13.94 4.06 8.26
C LEU A 137 -13.38 3.06 9.27
N ILE A 138 -14.19 2.09 9.72
CA ILE A 138 -13.76 1.13 10.75
C ILE A 138 -12.74 0.12 10.19
N PHE A 139 -12.89 -0.32 8.95
CA PHE A 139 -12.09 -1.40 8.36
C PHE A 139 -11.11 -0.90 7.30
N ASP A 140 -9.85 -1.34 7.40
CA ASP A 140 -8.84 -1.03 6.39
C ASP A 140 -9.11 -1.81 5.09
N VAL A 141 -8.41 -1.46 4.01
CA VAL A 141 -8.66 -1.98 2.65
C VAL A 141 -8.65 -3.52 2.61
N ARG A 142 -7.72 -4.14 3.33
CA ARG A 142 -7.58 -5.60 3.41
C ARG A 142 -8.68 -6.26 4.26
N GLN A 143 -9.06 -5.63 5.36
CA GLN A 143 -10.15 -6.10 6.23
C GLN A 143 -11.49 -6.00 5.49
N SER A 144 -11.71 -4.91 4.78
CA SER A 144 -12.91 -4.67 3.96
C SER A 144 -13.12 -5.78 2.92
N LYS A 145 -12.08 -6.20 2.19
CA LYS A 145 -12.18 -7.30 1.19
C LYS A 145 -12.70 -8.61 1.80
N ARG A 146 -12.34 -8.89 3.05
CA ARG A 146 -12.69 -10.14 3.74
C ARG A 146 -14.01 -10.07 4.48
N LEU A 147 -14.28 -8.94 5.15
CA LEU A 147 -15.37 -8.82 6.10
C LEU A 147 -16.65 -8.25 5.48
N PHE A 148 -16.58 -7.50 4.37
CA PHE A 148 -17.76 -6.84 3.79
C PHE A 148 -18.87 -7.81 3.40
N SER A 149 -18.54 -8.99 2.87
CA SER A 149 -19.55 -10.01 2.55
C SER A 149 -20.31 -10.50 3.78
N ILE A 150 -19.66 -10.54 4.94
CA ILE A 150 -20.24 -11.03 6.21
C ILE A 150 -21.00 -9.91 6.92
N ILE A 151 -20.43 -8.71 6.98
CA ILE A 151 -21.10 -7.57 7.62
C ILE A 151 -22.35 -7.20 6.81
N SER A 152 -22.25 -7.13 5.47
CA SER A 152 -23.42 -6.90 4.60
C SER A 152 -24.39 -8.08 4.55
N ALA A 153 -24.03 -9.25 5.08
CA ALA A 153 -24.98 -10.34 5.22
C ALA A 153 -25.99 -10.07 6.33
N GLY A 154 -25.76 -9.15 7.27
CA GLY A 154 -26.69 -8.85 8.37
C GLY A 154 -28.04 -8.25 7.96
N ASP A 155 -28.07 -7.49 6.86
CA ASP A 155 -29.28 -6.87 6.30
C ASP A 155 -30.32 -7.90 5.80
N ILE A 156 -29.87 -9.03 5.23
CA ILE A 156 -30.77 -10.05 4.66
C ILE A 156 -31.57 -10.84 5.71
N PRO A 157 -30.96 -11.43 6.77
CA PRO A 157 -31.71 -12.11 7.82
C PRO A 157 -32.55 -11.11 8.62
N ALA A 158 -32.11 -9.85 8.76
CA ALA A 158 -32.92 -8.80 9.35
C ALA A 158 -34.21 -8.55 8.57
N LYS A 159 -34.11 -8.39 7.25
CA LYS A 159 -35.27 -8.25 6.37
C LYS A 159 -36.16 -9.47 6.36
N LEU A 160 -35.59 -10.68 6.37
CA LEU A 160 -36.35 -11.93 6.50
C LEU A 160 -37.20 -11.92 7.78
N VAL A 161 -36.57 -11.63 8.93
CA VAL A 161 -37.26 -11.55 10.22
C VAL A 161 -38.31 -10.43 10.21
N GLY A 162 -37.98 -9.26 9.66
CA GLY A 162 -38.90 -8.13 9.56
C GLY A 162 -40.15 -8.43 8.70
N PHE A 163 -39.99 -9.08 7.55
CA PHE A 163 -41.13 -9.47 6.70
C PHE A 163 -41.96 -10.60 7.30
N LEU A 164 -41.33 -11.60 7.93
CA LEU A 164 -42.05 -12.65 8.67
C LEU A 164 -42.84 -12.06 9.85
N ALA A 165 -42.22 -11.15 10.60
CA ALA A 165 -42.87 -10.43 11.68
C ALA A 165 -44.03 -9.57 11.14
N SER A 166 -43.86 -8.92 10.00
CA SER A 166 -44.90 -8.12 9.35
C SER A 166 -46.12 -8.95 8.94
N GLY A 167 -45.91 -10.14 8.35
CA GLY A 167 -47.01 -11.04 7.99
C GLY A 167 -47.73 -11.65 9.20
N PHE A 168 -46.99 -12.04 10.24
CA PHE A 168 -47.57 -12.64 11.44
C PHE A 168 -48.24 -11.61 12.35
N LEU A 169 -47.53 -10.54 12.73
CA LEU A 169 -48.04 -9.49 13.61
C LEU A 169 -49.04 -8.59 12.87
N GLY A 170 -48.90 -8.39 11.55
CA GLY A 170 -49.87 -7.63 10.77
C GLY A 170 -51.28 -8.21 10.85
N LYS A 171 -51.41 -9.53 10.98
CA LYS A 171 -52.71 -10.19 11.21
C LYS A 171 -53.24 -10.00 12.63
N LEU A 172 -52.36 -9.88 13.63
CA LEU A 172 -52.74 -9.79 15.04
C LEU A 172 -53.08 -8.37 15.48
N ILE A 173 -52.31 -7.38 15.04
CA ILE A 173 -52.38 -5.99 15.49
C ILE A 173 -52.64 -4.99 14.36
N GLY A 174 -52.78 -5.43 13.11
CA GLY A 174 -52.97 -4.57 11.94
C GLY A 174 -51.66 -4.02 11.34
N GLN A 175 -51.79 -3.37 10.19
CA GLN A 175 -50.64 -2.86 9.41
C GLN A 175 -50.00 -1.61 10.01
N GLU A 176 -50.77 -0.71 10.61
CA GLU A 176 -50.25 0.57 11.10
C GLU A 176 -49.45 0.44 12.41
N PRO A 177 -49.88 -0.36 13.41
CA PRO A 177 -49.15 -0.47 14.67
C PRO A 177 -47.78 -1.14 14.52
N LEU A 178 -47.52 -1.85 13.42
CA LEU A 178 -46.20 -2.35 13.06
C LEU A 178 -45.14 -1.24 12.96
N LEU A 179 -45.52 0.00 12.62
CA LEU A 179 -44.57 1.12 12.58
C LEU A 179 -44.00 1.45 13.98
N TRP A 180 -44.70 1.12 15.07
CA TRP A 180 -44.13 1.22 16.42
C TRP A 180 -43.00 0.22 16.65
N ILE A 181 -43.11 -0.98 16.08
CA ILE A 181 -42.07 -2.00 16.13
C ILE A 181 -40.87 -1.55 15.28
N ALA A 182 -41.13 -0.98 14.09
CA ALA A 182 -40.09 -0.41 13.25
C ALA A 182 -39.34 0.73 13.96
N PHE A 183 -40.06 1.64 14.60
CA PHE A 183 -39.48 2.72 15.42
C PHE A 183 -38.66 2.17 16.60
N GLY A 184 -39.21 1.24 17.38
CA GLY A 184 -38.53 0.62 18.51
C GLY A 184 -37.24 -0.09 18.10
N SER A 185 -37.23 -0.76 16.94
CA SER A 185 -36.04 -1.40 16.38
C SER A 185 -34.93 -0.39 16.08
N LEU A 186 -35.25 0.80 15.55
CA LEU A 186 -34.26 1.86 15.34
C LEU A 186 -33.69 2.38 16.66
N ILE A 187 -34.52 2.56 17.68
CA ILE A 187 -34.05 2.99 19.01
C ILE A 187 -33.08 1.96 19.60
N VAL A 188 -33.37 0.66 19.45
CA VAL A 188 -32.45 -0.41 19.86
C VAL A 188 -31.15 -0.37 19.05
N SER A 189 -31.20 -0.04 17.76
CA SER A 189 -30.00 0.12 16.94
C SER A 189 -29.07 1.23 17.47
N ILE A 190 -29.63 2.35 17.97
CA ILE A 190 -28.85 3.46 18.57
C ILE A 190 -28.06 2.95 19.77
N TYR A 191 -28.64 2.06 20.59
CA TYR A 191 -27.92 1.46 21.72
C TYR A 191 -26.70 0.65 21.27
N PHE A 192 -26.85 -0.19 20.24
CA PHE A 192 -25.72 -0.95 19.68
C PHE A 192 -24.68 -0.05 19.01
N TYR A 193 -25.12 1.03 18.37
CA TYR A 193 -24.24 2.01 17.75
C TYR A 193 -23.42 2.80 18.78
N ARG A 194 -24.03 3.28 19.87
CA ARG A 194 -23.29 3.92 20.98
C ARG A 194 -22.27 2.98 21.59
N ARG A 195 -22.61 1.69 21.70
CA ARG A 195 -21.67 0.66 22.12
C ARG A 195 -20.53 0.49 21.12
N LEU A 196 -20.79 0.58 19.81
CA LEU A 196 -19.74 0.58 18.78
C LEU A 196 -18.79 1.77 18.95
N ILE A 197 -19.30 2.99 19.14
CA ILE A 197 -18.48 4.19 19.38
C ILE A 197 -17.58 4.01 20.61
N ALA A 198 -18.11 3.45 21.71
CA ALA A 198 -17.36 3.21 22.94
C ALA A 198 -16.16 2.25 22.81
N THR A 199 -15.96 1.62 21.64
CA THR A 199 -14.72 0.85 21.36
C THR A 199 -13.53 1.73 20.95
N GLY A 200 -13.72 3.03 20.72
CA GLY A 200 -12.69 3.92 20.17
C GLY A 200 -12.38 3.66 18.69
N ALA A 201 -13.22 2.88 17.98
CA ALA A 201 -12.99 2.53 16.58
C ALA A 201 -12.91 3.74 15.63
N PHE A 202 -13.58 4.84 15.97
CA PHE A 202 -13.60 6.08 15.18
C PHE A 202 -12.47 7.06 15.56
N GLU A 203 -11.91 6.99 16.78
CA GLU A 203 -10.90 7.94 17.28
C GLU A 203 -9.49 7.67 16.71
N LYS A 204 -9.16 6.41 16.37
CA LYS A 204 -7.85 6.05 15.78
C LYS A 204 -7.59 6.65 14.38
N LYS A 205 -8.60 7.22 13.72
CA LYS A 205 -8.51 7.75 12.33
C LYS A 205 -8.81 9.25 12.20
N GLU A 206 -9.38 9.90 13.22
CA GLU A 206 -9.67 11.35 13.18
C GLU A 206 -8.37 12.20 13.22
N HIS A 207 -7.32 11.76 13.92
CA HIS A 207 -6.03 12.46 13.98
C HIS A 207 -5.20 12.46 12.67
N LYS A 208 -5.63 11.75 11.62
CA LYS A 208 -4.94 11.74 10.32
C LYS A 208 -5.57 12.67 9.26
N LYS A 209 -6.79 13.15 9.49
CA LYS A 209 -7.50 13.98 8.49
C LYS A 209 -6.89 15.37 8.33
N GLU A 210 -6.17 15.90 9.33
CA GLU A 210 -5.60 17.25 9.29
C GLU A 210 -4.47 17.46 8.27
N HIS A 211 -3.95 16.41 7.62
CA HIS A 211 -2.85 16.50 6.65
C HIS A 211 -3.18 16.05 5.21
N GLU A 212 -4.42 15.61 4.92
CA GLU A 212 -4.81 15.11 3.58
C GLU A 212 -5.99 15.89 2.95
N GLU A 213 -6.35 17.06 3.49
CA GLU A 213 -7.39 17.94 2.93
C GLU A 213 -6.89 18.78 1.74
N GLU A 214 -6.37 18.13 0.70
CA GLU A 214 -6.32 18.74 -0.63
C GLU A 214 -6.65 17.68 -1.66
N HIS A 215 -7.72 17.93 -2.43
CA HIS A 215 -8.27 17.12 -3.51
C HIS A 215 -9.31 16.06 -3.11
N MET A 216 -10.59 16.47 -3.08
CA MET A 216 -11.62 16.05 -4.04
C MET A 216 -13.01 16.38 -3.49
N ASN A 217 -13.67 17.38 -4.07
CA ASN A 217 -15.05 17.77 -3.76
C ASN A 217 -16.03 16.71 -4.28
N PRO A 218 -16.89 16.08 -3.45
CA PRO A 218 -18.04 15.33 -3.92
C PRO A 218 -19.25 16.27 -4.04
N THR A 219 -19.15 17.32 -4.85
CA THR A 219 -20.33 18.02 -5.36
C THR A 219 -20.94 17.23 -6.54
N ALA A 220 -22.19 17.50 -6.92
CA ALA A 220 -22.81 16.91 -8.11
C ALA A 220 -21.95 17.10 -9.38
N GLU A 221 -21.17 18.19 -9.45
CA GLU A 221 -20.19 18.46 -10.49
C GLU A 221 -18.96 17.53 -10.41
N GLY A 222 -18.42 17.27 -9.22
CA GLY A 222 -17.32 16.31 -9.01
C GLY A 222 -17.73 14.86 -9.30
N ALA A 223 -18.95 14.47 -8.94
CA ALA A 223 -19.51 13.16 -9.26
C ALA A 223 -19.73 12.98 -10.77
N LEU A 224 -20.23 14.02 -11.45
CA LEU A 224 -20.40 14.03 -12.91
C LEU A 224 -19.05 14.00 -13.64
N HIS A 225 -18.05 14.71 -13.11
CA HIS A 225 -16.66 14.69 -13.59
C HIS A 225 -16.06 13.27 -13.47
N LEU A 226 -16.19 12.62 -12.32
CA LEU A 226 -15.72 11.25 -12.08
C LEU A 226 -16.39 10.22 -13.00
N VAL A 227 -17.70 10.32 -13.24
CA VAL A 227 -18.41 9.47 -14.22
C VAL A 227 -17.93 9.73 -15.65
N ARG A 228 -17.56 10.97 -15.97
CA ARG A 228 -17.07 11.36 -17.30
C ARG A 228 -15.64 10.90 -17.54
N GLU A 229 -14.78 10.98 -16.53
CA GLU A 229 -13.35 10.68 -16.63
C GLU A 229 -13.02 9.21 -16.43
N ASN A 230 -13.69 8.52 -15.49
CA ASN A 230 -13.39 7.11 -15.22
C ASN A 230 -14.32 6.18 -16.02
N PRO A 231 -13.81 5.49 -17.07
CA PRO A 231 -14.62 4.65 -17.93
C PRO A 231 -15.19 3.44 -17.20
N LEU A 232 -14.52 2.96 -16.13
CA LEU A 232 -14.99 1.83 -15.33
C LEU A 232 -16.20 2.22 -14.49
N ILE A 233 -16.13 3.37 -13.81
CA ILE A 233 -17.24 3.90 -12.99
C ILE A 233 -18.47 4.15 -13.86
N ARG A 234 -18.28 4.74 -15.04
CA ARG A 234 -19.36 4.96 -16.01
C ARG A 234 -20.07 3.68 -16.44
N GLN A 235 -19.32 2.62 -16.76
CA GLN A 235 -19.93 1.35 -17.16
C GLN A 235 -20.60 0.64 -15.99
N ALA A 236 -20.03 0.72 -14.79
CA ALA A 236 -20.68 0.19 -13.60
C ALA A 236 -22.00 0.91 -13.29
N ALA A 237 -22.03 2.24 -13.45
CA ALA A 237 -23.26 3.03 -13.36
C ALA A 237 -24.28 2.58 -14.42
N LEU A 238 -23.89 2.41 -15.69
CA LEU A 238 -24.80 1.90 -16.73
C LEU A 238 -25.37 0.51 -16.39
N ILE A 239 -24.55 -0.41 -15.86
CA ILE A 239 -25.01 -1.72 -15.39
C ILE A 239 -26.04 -1.57 -14.27
N SER A 240 -25.78 -0.72 -13.27
CA SER A 240 -26.73 -0.49 -12.18
C SER A 240 -28.02 0.14 -12.67
N PHE A 241 -27.95 1.09 -13.61
CA PHE A 241 -29.11 1.73 -14.22
C PHE A 241 -30.04 0.71 -14.87
N PHE A 242 -29.57 -0.05 -15.86
CA PHE A 242 -30.43 -1.03 -16.56
C PHE A 242 -30.96 -2.12 -15.62
N SER A 243 -30.11 -2.60 -14.71
CA SER A 243 -30.51 -3.58 -13.70
C SER A 243 -31.61 -3.06 -12.79
N TYR A 244 -31.46 -1.84 -12.27
CA TYR A 244 -32.42 -1.29 -11.34
C TYR A 244 -33.70 -0.83 -12.03
N SER A 245 -33.61 -0.35 -13.28
CA SER A 245 -34.77 -0.10 -14.13
C SER A 245 -35.58 -1.38 -14.39
N ALA A 246 -34.92 -2.49 -14.72
CA ALA A 246 -35.58 -3.79 -14.87
C ALA A 246 -36.21 -4.27 -13.55
N PHE A 247 -35.52 -4.06 -12.42
CA PHE A 247 -36.03 -4.37 -11.09
C PHE A 247 -37.28 -3.56 -10.73
N ILE A 248 -37.27 -2.24 -10.92
CA ILE A 248 -38.42 -1.38 -10.61
C ILE A 248 -39.62 -1.75 -11.48
N LEU A 249 -39.40 -1.97 -12.78
CA LEU A 249 -40.45 -2.40 -13.70
C LEU A 249 -41.06 -3.76 -13.32
N LEU A 250 -40.22 -4.74 -12.97
CA LEU A 250 -40.69 -6.05 -12.53
C LEU A 250 -41.47 -5.98 -11.22
N ASN A 251 -41.02 -5.18 -10.25
CA ASN A 251 -41.76 -4.95 -9.02
C ASN A 251 -43.10 -4.26 -9.29
N PHE A 252 -43.14 -3.28 -10.19
CA PHE A 252 -44.39 -2.65 -10.62
C PHE A 252 -45.38 -3.68 -11.19
N LEU A 253 -44.91 -4.52 -12.12
CA LEU A 253 -45.72 -5.58 -12.72
C LEU A 253 -46.21 -6.59 -11.67
N PHE A 254 -45.33 -7.03 -10.78
CA PHE A 254 -45.66 -7.94 -9.70
C PHE A 254 -46.72 -7.36 -8.76
N PHE A 255 -46.53 -6.13 -8.27
CA PHE A 255 -47.50 -5.49 -7.38
C PHE A 255 -48.84 -5.20 -8.06
N GLY A 256 -48.82 -4.89 -9.36
CA GLY A 256 -50.05 -4.80 -10.16
C GLY A 256 -50.83 -6.10 -10.19
N TYR A 257 -50.14 -7.22 -10.46
CA TYR A 257 -50.73 -8.55 -10.44
C TYR A 257 -51.22 -9.00 -9.06
N VAL A 258 -50.48 -8.69 -7.99
CA VAL A 258 -50.92 -8.99 -6.61
C VAL A 258 -52.19 -8.24 -6.28
N LYS A 259 -52.29 -6.96 -6.67
CA LYS A 259 -53.50 -6.15 -6.47
C LYS A 259 -54.68 -6.70 -7.27
N GLU A 260 -54.46 -7.11 -8.51
CA GLU A 260 -55.49 -7.70 -9.36
C GLU A 260 -55.94 -9.08 -8.85
N ALA A 261 -55.02 -9.94 -8.40
CA ALA A 261 -55.33 -11.29 -7.92
C ALA A 261 -56.01 -11.33 -6.54
N SER A 262 -55.84 -10.31 -5.71
CA SER A 262 -56.36 -10.28 -4.31
C SER A 262 -57.80 -9.73 -4.18
N HIS A 263 -58.57 -9.67 -5.29
CA HIS A 263 -59.96 -9.18 -5.42
C HIS A 263 -60.62 -8.71 -4.10
N ASN A 264 -60.46 -7.42 -3.76
CA ASN A 264 -61.15 -6.70 -2.67
C ASN A 264 -60.92 -7.15 -1.21
N GLU A 265 -60.09 -8.14 -0.91
CA GLU A 265 -59.75 -8.51 0.48
C GLU A 265 -58.38 -7.93 0.88
N SER A 266 -58.39 -6.75 1.53
CA SER A 266 -57.17 -6.03 1.91
C SER A 266 -56.28 -6.80 2.89
N GLU A 267 -56.86 -7.61 3.78
CA GLU A 267 -56.12 -8.44 4.73
C GLU A 267 -55.29 -9.53 4.03
N ASN A 268 -55.79 -10.07 2.91
CA ASN A 268 -55.10 -11.11 2.14
C ASN A 268 -53.93 -10.53 1.31
N LEU A 269 -54.10 -9.33 0.73
CA LEU A 269 -53.06 -8.65 -0.06
C LEU A 269 -51.77 -8.44 0.75
N ALA A 270 -51.89 -7.96 1.99
CA ALA A 270 -50.76 -7.68 2.84
C ALA A 270 -49.99 -8.98 3.20
N ILE A 271 -50.70 -10.06 3.57
CA ILE A 271 -50.08 -11.35 3.88
C ILE A 271 -49.33 -11.91 2.66
N TYR A 272 -49.89 -11.83 1.46
CA TYR A 272 -49.21 -12.27 0.23
C TYR A 272 -47.90 -11.51 0.00
N ILE A 273 -47.91 -10.18 0.17
CA ILE A 273 -46.71 -9.35 0.06
C ILE A 273 -45.66 -9.76 1.11
N ALA A 274 -46.06 -9.94 2.37
CA ALA A 274 -45.15 -10.34 3.45
C ALA A 274 -44.49 -11.71 3.17
N VAL A 275 -45.29 -12.71 2.80
CA VAL A 275 -44.79 -14.08 2.52
C VAL A 275 -43.88 -14.08 1.30
N PHE A 276 -44.23 -13.34 0.25
CA PHE A 276 -43.40 -13.22 -0.95
C PHE A 276 -42.04 -12.58 -0.64
N LEU A 277 -42.03 -11.45 0.08
CA LEU A 277 -40.81 -10.74 0.45
C LEU A 277 -39.95 -11.56 1.42
N ALA A 278 -40.56 -12.25 2.40
CA ALA A 278 -39.87 -13.16 3.29
C ALA A 278 -39.25 -14.34 2.52
N GLY A 279 -40.02 -14.99 1.64
CA GLY A 279 -39.55 -16.09 0.79
C GLY A 279 -38.36 -15.69 -0.08
N SER A 280 -38.44 -14.51 -0.74
CA SER A 280 -37.34 -13.97 -1.52
C SER A 280 -36.07 -13.76 -0.68
N ARG A 281 -36.19 -13.22 0.54
CA ARG A 281 -35.03 -13.02 1.44
C ARG A 281 -34.46 -14.32 1.97
N ALA A 282 -35.28 -15.35 2.22
CA ALA A 282 -34.80 -16.68 2.60
C ALA A 282 -33.98 -17.32 1.46
N ILE A 283 -34.48 -17.27 0.23
CA ILE A 283 -33.74 -17.77 -0.96
C ILE A 283 -32.47 -16.95 -1.17
N THR A 284 -32.53 -15.63 -1.03
CA THR A 284 -31.36 -14.74 -1.12
C THR A 284 -30.28 -15.13 -0.10
N LEU A 285 -30.67 -15.44 1.14
CA LEU A 285 -29.73 -15.85 2.19
C LEU A 285 -29.02 -17.16 1.82
N LEU A 286 -29.77 -18.15 1.33
CA LEU A 286 -29.21 -19.43 0.87
C LEU A 286 -28.23 -19.23 -0.29
N PHE A 287 -28.62 -18.46 -1.32
CA PHE A 287 -27.74 -18.15 -2.45
C PHE A 287 -26.50 -17.37 -2.03
N LYS A 288 -26.64 -16.39 -1.12
CA LYS A 288 -25.51 -15.57 -0.67
C LYS A 288 -24.48 -16.40 0.12
N LEU A 289 -24.93 -17.35 0.93
CA LEU A 289 -24.06 -18.25 1.69
C LEU A 289 -23.36 -19.30 0.80
N MET A 290 -24.03 -19.80 -0.23
CA MET A 290 -23.49 -20.89 -1.07
C MET A 290 -22.69 -20.42 -2.29
N VAL A 291 -23.10 -19.31 -2.93
CA VAL A 291 -22.67 -18.96 -4.30
C VAL A 291 -21.72 -17.77 -4.34
N THR A 292 -21.98 -16.70 -3.58
CA THR A 292 -21.31 -15.40 -3.74
C THR A 292 -19.78 -15.46 -3.59
N ASN A 293 -19.27 -16.21 -2.61
CA ASN A 293 -17.82 -16.28 -2.34
C ASN A 293 -17.06 -17.17 -3.34
N ARG A 294 -17.73 -18.02 -4.12
CA ARG A 294 -17.06 -18.97 -5.04
C ARG A 294 -17.16 -18.55 -6.50
N LEU A 295 -18.20 -17.79 -6.83
CA LEU A 295 -18.58 -17.53 -8.21
C LEU A 295 -17.62 -16.54 -8.90
N ALA A 296 -17.25 -15.45 -8.23
CA ALA A 296 -16.39 -14.42 -8.81
C ALA A 296 -14.95 -14.93 -9.01
N ASP A 297 -14.45 -15.71 -8.05
CA ASP A 297 -13.08 -16.26 -8.07
C ASP A 297 -12.90 -17.32 -9.17
N ASN A 298 -13.92 -18.14 -9.42
CA ASN A 298 -13.83 -19.24 -10.38
C ASN A 298 -14.28 -18.89 -11.81
N LEU A 299 -15.33 -18.07 -11.97
CA LEU A 299 -15.92 -17.76 -13.30
C LEU A 299 -15.46 -16.41 -13.85
N GLY A 300 -14.82 -15.58 -13.03
CA GLY A 300 -14.42 -14.22 -13.36
C GLY A 300 -15.59 -13.21 -13.31
N ILE A 301 -15.25 -11.96 -13.02
CA ILE A 301 -16.21 -10.87 -12.75
C ILE A 301 -17.22 -10.66 -13.88
N ARG A 302 -16.76 -10.66 -15.14
CA ARG A 302 -17.64 -10.47 -16.32
C ARG A 302 -18.72 -11.54 -16.39
N THR A 303 -18.32 -12.82 -16.26
CA THR A 303 -19.25 -13.94 -16.38
C THR A 303 -20.25 -13.91 -15.23
N SER A 304 -19.80 -13.62 -14.01
CA SER A 304 -20.68 -13.49 -12.84
C SER A 304 -21.74 -12.39 -13.02
N LEU A 305 -21.40 -11.24 -13.60
CA LEU A 305 -22.36 -10.16 -13.89
C LEU A 305 -23.35 -10.49 -15.01
N LEU A 306 -23.04 -11.43 -15.91
CA LEU A 306 -23.92 -11.83 -17.01
C LEU A 306 -25.01 -12.82 -16.58
N ILE A 307 -24.82 -13.56 -15.49
CA ILE A 307 -25.77 -14.59 -15.04
C ILE A 307 -27.16 -14.02 -14.83
N THR A 308 -27.27 -12.89 -14.13
CA THR A 308 -28.57 -12.28 -13.81
C THR A 308 -29.35 -11.87 -15.07
N PRO A 309 -28.82 -11.02 -15.97
CA PRO A 309 -29.58 -10.61 -17.14
C PRO A 309 -29.83 -11.75 -18.14
N ILE A 310 -28.91 -12.72 -18.30
CA ILE A 310 -29.13 -13.86 -19.21
C ILE A 310 -30.25 -14.76 -18.69
N LEU A 311 -30.26 -15.06 -17.38
CA LEU A 311 -31.33 -15.88 -16.80
C LEU A 311 -32.68 -15.16 -16.92
N LEU A 312 -32.72 -13.85 -16.67
CA LEU A 312 -33.94 -13.06 -16.84
C LEU A 312 -34.41 -13.04 -18.29
N PHE A 313 -33.49 -12.92 -19.27
CA PHE A 313 -33.81 -12.99 -20.69
C PHE A 313 -34.42 -14.35 -21.07
N ALA A 314 -33.83 -15.44 -20.57
CA ALA A 314 -34.34 -16.79 -20.81
C ALA A 314 -35.73 -16.99 -20.19
N MET A 315 -35.92 -16.54 -18.94
CA MET A 315 -37.22 -16.62 -18.27
C MET A 315 -38.27 -15.74 -18.98
N SER A 316 -37.94 -14.51 -19.37
CA SER A 316 -38.87 -13.64 -20.09
C SER A 316 -39.27 -14.21 -21.46
N LEU A 317 -38.38 -14.96 -22.12
CA LEU A 317 -38.68 -15.63 -23.40
C LEU A 317 -39.69 -16.77 -23.23
N ILE A 318 -39.63 -17.49 -22.10
CA ILE A 318 -40.58 -18.55 -21.75
C ILE A 318 -41.94 -17.96 -21.35
N VAL A 319 -41.95 -16.80 -20.70
CA VAL A 319 -43.17 -16.17 -20.18
C VAL A 319 -43.99 -15.46 -21.27
N LEU A 320 -43.36 -14.97 -22.34
CA LEU A 320 -44.05 -14.33 -23.47
C LEU A 320 -45.15 -15.20 -24.10
N PRO A 321 -44.89 -16.45 -24.53
CA PRO A 321 -45.93 -17.34 -25.05
C PRO A 321 -47.02 -17.67 -24.02
N ALA A 322 -46.65 -17.84 -22.75
CA ALA A 322 -47.59 -18.13 -21.67
C ALA A 322 -48.56 -16.96 -21.43
N SER A 323 -48.10 -15.72 -21.63
CA SER A 323 -48.94 -14.51 -21.58
C SER A 323 -49.96 -14.42 -22.72
N MET A 324 -49.78 -15.16 -23.81
CA MET A 324 -50.73 -15.20 -24.94
C MET A 324 -51.92 -16.14 -24.67
N GLN A 325 -51.79 -17.08 -23.72
CA GLN A 325 -52.82 -18.08 -23.40
C GLN A 325 -53.87 -17.58 -22.40
N ASN A 326 -53.82 -16.30 -21.99
CA ASN A 326 -54.76 -15.61 -21.09
C ASN A 326 -55.07 -16.31 -19.75
N SER A 327 -54.24 -17.25 -19.29
CA SER A 327 -54.36 -17.82 -17.94
C SER A 327 -53.75 -16.87 -16.90
N LEU A 328 -54.59 -16.13 -16.19
CA LEU A 328 -54.18 -15.12 -15.20
C LEU A 328 -53.28 -15.72 -14.09
N LEU A 329 -53.58 -16.94 -13.63
CA LEU A 329 -52.76 -17.67 -12.65
C LEU A 329 -51.37 -18.04 -13.19
N THR A 330 -51.28 -18.52 -14.42
CA THR A 330 -49.99 -18.93 -15.02
C THR A 330 -49.07 -17.72 -15.22
N VAL A 331 -49.64 -16.59 -15.63
CA VAL A 331 -48.91 -15.34 -15.82
C VAL A 331 -48.48 -14.73 -14.47
N PHE A 332 -49.35 -14.80 -13.45
CA PHE A 332 -49.02 -14.40 -12.08
C PHE A 332 -47.78 -15.13 -11.54
N TYR A 333 -47.78 -16.48 -11.57
CA TYR A 333 -46.64 -17.27 -11.07
C TYR A 333 -45.37 -17.06 -11.90
N ALA A 334 -45.52 -16.84 -13.21
CA ALA A 334 -44.40 -16.52 -14.08
C ALA A 334 -43.72 -15.18 -13.69
N PHE A 335 -44.48 -14.10 -13.54
CA PHE A 335 -43.93 -12.81 -13.12
C PHE A 335 -43.43 -12.82 -11.67
N ALA A 336 -44.10 -13.54 -10.78
CA ALA A 336 -43.62 -13.74 -9.41
C ALA A 336 -42.25 -14.45 -9.41
N THR A 337 -42.08 -15.49 -10.24
CA THR A 337 -40.81 -16.23 -10.35
C THR A 337 -39.69 -15.35 -10.92
N ILE A 338 -39.98 -14.56 -11.97
CA ILE A 338 -39.02 -13.62 -12.54
C ILE A 338 -38.64 -12.54 -11.50
N THR A 339 -39.61 -12.04 -10.73
CA THR A 339 -39.39 -11.01 -9.70
C THR A 339 -38.53 -11.52 -8.55
N ILE A 340 -38.79 -12.73 -8.05
CA ILE A 340 -37.93 -13.40 -7.05
C ILE A 340 -36.53 -13.59 -7.63
N THR A 341 -36.43 -14.03 -8.88
CA THR A 341 -35.15 -14.28 -9.54
C THR A 341 -34.29 -13.02 -9.62
N ILE A 342 -34.87 -11.88 -10.04
CA ILE A 342 -34.11 -10.62 -10.10
C ILE A 342 -33.74 -10.11 -8.70
N ASP A 343 -34.64 -10.17 -7.71
CA ASP A 343 -34.36 -9.72 -6.34
C ASP A 343 -33.24 -10.55 -5.71
N VAL A 344 -33.32 -11.88 -5.80
CA VAL A 344 -32.31 -12.83 -5.30
C VAL A 344 -30.96 -12.62 -5.98
N LEU A 345 -30.92 -12.66 -7.31
CA LEU A 345 -29.64 -12.60 -8.04
C LEU A 345 -29.00 -11.21 -7.98
N ARG A 346 -29.78 -10.12 -7.94
CA ARG A 346 -29.23 -8.77 -7.76
C ARG A 346 -28.58 -8.61 -6.39
N ALA A 347 -29.22 -9.12 -5.33
CA ALA A 347 -28.72 -9.04 -3.97
C ALA A 347 -27.56 -10.01 -3.70
N ALA A 348 -27.62 -11.23 -4.21
CA ALA A 348 -26.63 -12.27 -3.93
C ALA A 348 -25.41 -12.21 -4.87
N ILE A 349 -25.57 -11.82 -6.14
CA ILE A 349 -24.50 -11.88 -7.14
C ILE A 349 -24.14 -10.49 -7.62
N GLN A 350 -25.08 -9.76 -8.20
CA GLN A 350 -24.76 -8.57 -8.96
C GLN A 350 -24.15 -7.46 -8.10
N SER A 351 -24.78 -7.10 -6.98
CA SER A 351 -24.31 -5.98 -6.14
C SER A 351 -22.92 -6.26 -5.55
N PRO A 352 -22.66 -7.46 -4.95
CA PRO A 352 -21.33 -7.81 -4.47
C PRO A 352 -20.26 -7.88 -5.58
N VAL A 353 -20.59 -8.46 -6.73
CA VAL A 353 -19.64 -8.59 -7.85
C VAL A 353 -19.32 -7.24 -8.48
N LEU A 354 -20.31 -6.34 -8.60
CA LEU A 354 -20.09 -4.99 -9.12
C LEU A 354 -19.18 -4.17 -8.20
N LEU A 355 -19.35 -4.30 -6.88
CA LEU A 355 -18.44 -3.73 -5.88
C LEU A 355 -17.04 -4.32 -5.97
N ALA A 356 -16.92 -5.65 -6.12
CA ALA A 356 -15.63 -6.32 -6.31
C ALA A 356 -14.93 -5.86 -7.60
N ALA A 357 -15.69 -5.56 -8.65
CA ALA A 357 -15.15 -5.08 -9.91
C ALA A 357 -14.50 -3.69 -9.83
N MET A 358 -14.81 -2.91 -8.80
CA MET A 358 -14.19 -1.60 -8.54
C MET A 358 -12.90 -1.70 -7.73
N GLN A 359 -12.48 -2.89 -7.30
CA GLN A 359 -11.25 -3.08 -6.52
C GLN A 359 -9.95 -2.59 -7.18
N PRO A 360 -9.80 -2.61 -8.52
CA PRO A 360 -8.59 -2.07 -9.16
C PRO A 360 -8.45 -0.54 -9.05
N LEU A 361 -9.51 0.18 -8.67
CA LEU A 361 -9.49 1.64 -8.53
C LEU A 361 -8.85 2.07 -7.19
N PRO A 362 -8.28 3.30 -7.14
CA PRO A 362 -7.87 3.92 -5.90
C PRO A 362 -8.97 3.94 -4.84
N VAL A 363 -8.58 3.95 -3.56
CA VAL A 363 -9.51 3.82 -2.42
C VAL A 363 -10.59 4.91 -2.43
N HIS A 364 -10.22 6.16 -2.75
CA HIS A 364 -11.12 7.30 -2.83
C HIS A 364 -12.10 7.20 -4.01
N GLU A 365 -11.67 6.68 -5.16
CA GLU A 365 -12.52 6.46 -6.33
C GLU A 365 -13.52 5.33 -6.12
N ARG A 366 -13.15 4.28 -5.38
CA ARG A 366 -14.04 3.15 -5.09
C ARG A 366 -15.25 3.57 -4.26
N LEU A 367 -15.02 4.37 -3.21
CA LEU A 367 -16.10 4.87 -2.35
C LEU A 367 -17.02 5.81 -3.13
N SER A 368 -16.42 6.76 -3.86
CA SER A 368 -17.13 7.70 -4.73
C SER A 368 -17.95 6.97 -5.80
N GLY A 369 -17.40 5.93 -6.42
CA GLY A 369 -18.09 5.08 -7.39
C GLY A 369 -19.32 4.37 -6.80
N HIS A 370 -19.23 3.88 -5.56
CA HIS A 370 -20.39 3.30 -4.87
C HIS A 370 -21.45 4.37 -4.56
N THR A 371 -21.05 5.54 -4.08
CA THR A 371 -21.95 6.68 -3.82
C THR A 371 -22.63 7.18 -5.10
N ILE A 372 -21.94 7.20 -6.24
CA ILE A 372 -22.53 7.54 -7.54
C ILE A 372 -23.57 6.51 -7.97
N ILE A 373 -23.25 5.22 -7.83
CA ILE A 373 -24.18 4.13 -8.19
C ILE A 373 -25.44 4.24 -7.32
N LYS A 374 -25.29 4.35 -6.00
CA LYS A 374 -26.43 4.35 -5.08
C LYS A 374 -27.17 5.67 -4.97
N GLY A 375 -26.45 6.79 -4.94
CA GLY A 375 -27.02 8.12 -4.70
C GLY A 375 -27.47 8.88 -5.94
N ILE A 376 -27.00 8.50 -7.15
CA ILE A 376 -27.35 9.20 -8.39
C ILE A 376 -28.03 8.26 -9.38
N THR A 377 -27.41 7.10 -9.63
CA THR A 377 -27.86 6.18 -10.69
C THR A 377 -29.16 5.47 -10.34
N ASP A 378 -29.24 4.89 -9.13
CA ASP A 378 -30.45 4.20 -8.66
C ASP A 378 -31.67 5.16 -8.65
N PRO A 379 -31.58 6.42 -8.15
CA PRO A 379 -32.65 7.41 -8.29
C PRO A 379 -33.00 7.79 -9.73
N PHE A 380 -32.02 7.86 -10.64
CA PHE A 380 -32.28 8.12 -12.05
C PHE A 380 -33.07 6.98 -12.71
N ALA A 381 -32.87 5.74 -12.27
CA ALA A 381 -33.69 4.61 -12.72
C ALA A 381 -35.16 4.71 -12.24
N PHE A 382 -35.41 5.19 -11.02
CA PHE A 382 -36.76 5.52 -10.53
C PHE A 382 -37.42 6.60 -11.38
N PHE A 383 -36.70 7.69 -11.68
CA PHE A 383 -37.20 8.76 -12.54
C PHE A 383 -37.53 8.25 -13.94
N PHE A 384 -36.62 7.47 -14.54
CA PHE A 384 -36.77 6.94 -15.89
C PHE A 384 -37.99 6.01 -15.99
N ILE A 385 -38.10 5.01 -15.11
CA ILE A 385 -39.23 4.07 -15.14
C ILE A 385 -40.53 4.74 -14.73
N GLY A 386 -40.52 5.61 -13.71
CA GLY A 386 -41.71 6.35 -13.29
C GLY A 386 -42.25 7.24 -14.40
N THR A 387 -41.39 7.99 -15.08
CA THR A 387 -41.77 8.83 -16.23
C THR A 387 -42.26 7.99 -17.39
N LEU A 388 -41.59 6.88 -17.69
CA LEU A 388 -41.97 5.99 -18.78
C LEU A 388 -43.35 5.36 -18.53
N LEU A 389 -43.61 4.89 -17.30
CA LEU A 389 -44.92 4.37 -16.90
C LEU A 389 -45.99 5.46 -16.92
N ALA A 390 -45.67 6.68 -16.48
CA ALA A 390 -46.62 7.80 -16.52
C ALA A 390 -47.01 8.16 -17.97
N ILE A 391 -46.03 8.20 -18.90
CA ILE A 391 -46.28 8.39 -20.33
C ILE A 391 -47.12 7.23 -20.88
N PHE A 392 -46.79 5.99 -20.50
CA PHE A 392 -47.56 4.82 -20.93
C PHE A 392 -49.02 4.92 -20.49
N PHE A 393 -49.30 5.25 -19.22
CA PHE A 393 -50.66 5.40 -18.72
C PHE A 393 -51.41 6.63 -19.26
N PHE A 394 -50.67 7.63 -19.73
CA PHE A 394 -51.26 8.75 -20.46
C PHE A 394 -51.78 8.34 -21.84
N VAL A 395 -51.10 7.40 -22.51
CA VAL A 395 -51.47 6.91 -23.85
C VAL A 395 -52.44 5.73 -23.79
N TYR A 396 -52.25 4.81 -22.84
CA TYR A 396 -53.04 3.60 -22.64
C TYR A 396 -53.58 3.55 -21.21
N PRO A 397 -54.89 3.75 -21.00
CA PRO A 397 -55.49 3.75 -19.65
C PRO A 397 -55.42 2.39 -18.94
N GLU A 398 -55.32 1.29 -19.69
CA GLU A 398 -55.22 -0.07 -19.16
C GLU A 398 -53.79 -0.62 -19.28
N VAL A 399 -53.40 -1.50 -18.34
CA VAL A 399 -52.07 -2.11 -18.31
C VAL A 399 -51.97 -3.18 -19.41
N ASP A 400 -51.37 -2.82 -20.55
CA ASP A 400 -50.98 -3.84 -21.54
C ASP A 400 -49.67 -4.53 -21.13
N TYR A 401 -49.81 -5.71 -20.54
CA TYR A 401 -48.71 -6.56 -20.11
C TYR A 401 -47.75 -6.96 -21.24
N ARG A 402 -48.18 -6.96 -22.50
CA ARG A 402 -47.33 -7.27 -23.66
C ARG A 402 -46.33 -6.15 -23.91
N VAL A 403 -46.80 -4.90 -23.86
CA VAL A 403 -45.95 -3.71 -24.03
C VAL A 403 -44.94 -3.62 -22.89
N MET A 404 -45.37 -3.89 -21.66
CA MET A 404 -44.47 -3.90 -20.51
C MET A 404 -43.43 -5.03 -20.56
N SER A 405 -43.80 -6.21 -21.07
CA SER A 405 -42.85 -7.31 -21.31
C SER A 405 -41.84 -6.98 -22.40
N LEU A 406 -42.27 -6.35 -23.51
CA LEU A 406 -41.36 -5.87 -24.56
C LEU A 406 -40.38 -4.83 -24.01
N LEU A 407 -40.86 -3.93 -23.15
CA LEU A 407 -40.02 -2.95 -22.50
C LEU A 407 -38.98 -3.59 -21.57
N LEU A 408 -39.38 -4.60 -20.81
CA LEU A 408 -38.48 -5.40 -20.00
C LEU A 408 -37.39 -6.06 -20.86
N PHE A 409 -37.74 -6.59 -22.03
CA PHE A 409 -36.78 -7.15 -22.99
C PHE A 409 -35.75 -6.13 -23.46
N VAL A 410 -36.19 -4.91 -23.81
CA VAL A 410 -35.29 -3.83 -24.23
C VAL A 410 -34.31 -3.47 -23.10
N LEU A 411 -34.80 -3.38 -21.86
CA LEU A 411 -33.96 -3.13 -20.68
C LEU A 411 -32.96 -4.26 -20.44
N ILE A 412 -33.36 -5.52 -20.56
CA ILE A 412 -32.48 -6.68 -20.40
C ILE A 412 -31.41 -6.72 -21.50
N ILE A 413 -31.76 -6.43 -22.76
CA ILE A 413 -30.77 -6.35 -23.84
C ILE A 413 -29.75 -5.23 -23.57
N GLY A 414 -30.22 -4.05 -23.17
CA GLY A 414 -29.35 -2.93 -22.75
C GLY A 414 -28.43 -3.31 -21.60
N TRP A 415 -28.94 -4.09 -20.64
CA TRP A 415 -28.17 -4.62 -19.52
C TRP A 415 -27.09 -5.60 -19.98
N ILE A 416 -27.41 -6.59 -20.81
CA ILE A 416 -26.44 -7.56 -21.35
C ILE A 416 -25.33 -6.82 -22.10
N VAL A 417 -25.68 -5.89 -22.99
CA VAL A 417 -24.72 -5.09 -23.75
C VAL A 417 -23.79 -4.29 -22.84
N SER A 418 -24.33 -3.70 -21.77
CA SER A 418 -23.54 -2.95 -20.78
C SER A 418 -22.52 -3.82 -20.06
N VAL A 419 -22.90 -5.05 -19.66
CA VAL A 419 -21.97 -6.00 -19.02
C VAL A 419 -20.89 -6.49 -19.98
N LEU A 420 -21.24 -6.74 -21.25
CA LEU A 420 -20.26 -7.13 -22.28
C LEU A 420 -19.22 -6.04 -22.54
N ARG A 421 -19.64 -4.77 -22.55
CA ARG A 421 -18.73 -3.61 -22.66
C ARG A 421 -17.86 -3.45 -21.41
N PHE A 422 -18.43 -3.62 -20.22
CA PHE A 422 -17.71 -3.55 -18.95
C PHE A 422 -16.52 -4.51 -18.91
N GLY A 423 -16.68 -5.75 -19.38
CA GLY A 423 -15.59 -6.73 -19.38
C GLY A 423 -14.33 -6.28 -20.14
N ARG A 424 -14.48 -5.52 -21.23
CA ARG A 424 -13.34 -4.98 -22.01
C ARG A 424 -12.63 -3.88 -21.23
N ILE A 425 -13.41 -2.94 -20.68
CA ILE A 425 -12.89 -1.78 -19.94
C ILE A 425 -12.27 -2.20 -18.59
N TYR A 426 -12.86 -3.19 -17.91
CA TYR A 426 -12.31 -3.78 -16.69
C TYR A 426 -10.92 -4.36 -16.94
N ASN A 427 -10.73 -5.17 -17.99
CA ASN A 427 -9.42 -5.73 -18.32
C ASN A 427 -8.39 -4.66 -18.66
N GLN A 428 -8.78 -3.61 -19.39
CA GLN A 428 -7.91 -2.46 -19.67
C GLN A 428 -7.53 -1.68 -18.41
N THR A 429 -8.49 -1.48 -17.51
CA THR A 429 -8.27 -0.77 -16.23
C THR A 429 -7.43 -1.60 -15.28
N LEU A 430 -7.62 -2.93 -15.25
CA LEU A 430 -6.80 -3.86 -14.48
C LEU A 430 -5.36 -3.89 -15.02
N GLN A 431 -5.19 -3.99 -16.34
CA GLN A 431 -3.87 -3.89 -16.96
C GLN A 431 -3.22 -2.53 -16.70
N LYS A 432 -3.98 -1.43 -16.80
CA LYS A 432 -3.51 -0.09 -16.47
C LYS A 432 -3.16 0.02 -14.99
N ALA A 433 -3.95 -0.51 -14.07
CA ALA A 433 -3.66 -0.47 -12.63
C ALA A 433 -2.44 -1.34 -12.27
N ILE A 434 -2.26 -2.49 -12.91
CA ILE A 434 -1.05 -3.32 -12.80
C ILE A 434 0.15 -2.57 -13.38
N ARG A 435 -0.02 -1.95 -14.54
CA ARG A 435 1.02 -1.19 -15.24
C ARG A 435 1.36 0.10 -14.50
N ASP A 436 0.40 0.79 -13.92
CA ASP A 436 0.57 2.04 -13.17
C ASP A 436 1.15 1.75 -11.78
N ARG A 437 0.77 0.62 -11.15
CA ARG A 437 1.52 0.05 -10.02
C ARG A 437 2.98 -0.27 -10.41
N SER A 438 3.23 -0.69 -11.65
CA SER A 438 4.59 -0.86 -12.22
C SER A 438 5.22 0.42 -12.83
N ILE A 439 4.49 1.54 -12.93
CA ILE A 439 4.97 2.83 -13.50
C ILE A 439 5.23 3.83 -12.38
N GLN A 440 4.57 3.72 -11.22
CA GLN A 440 5.10 4.25 -9.95
C GLN A 440 6.48 3.63 -9.59
N GLU A 441 7.05 2.78 -10.45
CA GLU A 441 8.38 2.18 -10.38
C GLU A 441 9.34 2.62 -11.49
N ARG A 442 8.98 3.56 -12.37
CA ARG A 442 9.97 4.19 -13.26
C ARG A 442 10.08 5.67 -12.97
N GLU A 443 11.33 6.07 -12.70
CA GLU A 443 11.79 7.45 -12.56
C GLU A 443 11.06 8.38 -13.53
N ILE A 444 10.68 9.56 -13.02
CA ILE A 444 10.08 10.65 -13.76
C ILE A 444 10.87 10.87 -15.05
N SER A 445 10.33 10.48 -16.20
CA SER A 445 10.98 10.75 -17.48
C SER A 445 10.77 12.22 -17.82
N ILE A 446 11.73 13.05 -17.44
CA ILE A 446 11.79 14.48 -17.78
C ILE A 446 11.99 14.59 -19.30
N THR A 447 10.89 14.60 -20.04
CA THR A 447 10.87 14.65 -21.52
C THR A 447 9.82 15.61 -22.06
N ASP A 448 9.08 16.30 -21.20
CA ASP A 448 8.20 17.37 -21.68
C ASP A 448 9.04 18.60 -22.09
N ARG A 449 8.57 19.31 -23.11
CA ARG A 449 9.30 20.45 -23.68
C ARG A 449 9.33 21.64 -22.73
N GLU A 450 8.34 21.74 -21.85
CA GLU A 450 8.16 22.82 -20.88
C GLU A 450 9.13 22.69 -19.69
N SER A 451 9.32 21.49 -19.13
CA SER A 451 10.34 21.29 -18.07
C SER A 451 11.76 21.43 -18.61
N LEU A 452 12.02 21.05 -19.86
CA LEU A 452 13.33 21.26 -20.49
C LEU A 452 13.67 22.76 -20.63
N GLN A 453 12.69 23.61 -20.99
CA GLN A 453 12.89 25.06 -21.02
C GLN A 453 13.13 25.65 -19.64
N ILE A 454 12.36 25.21 -18.63
CA ILE A 454 12.56 25.64 -17.24
C ILE A 454 13.96 25.27 -16.74
N MET A 455 14.44 24.07 -17.05
CA MET A 455 15.80 23.65 -16.71
C MET A 455 16.84 24.53 -17.38
N GLN A 456 16.67 24.85 -18.66
CA GLN A 456 17.60 25.69 -19.40
C GLN A 456 17.66 27.13 -18.84
N ASP A 457 16.51 27.71 -18.51
CA ASP A 457 16.43 29.02 -17.86
C ASP A 457 17.08 29.02 -16.47
N LYS A 458 16.88 27.95 -15.68
CA LYS A 458 17.54 27.79 -14.39
C LYS A 458 19.06 27.63 -14.52
N ILE A 459 19.56 26.99 -15.58
CA ILE A 459 21.00 26.87 -15.85
C ILE A 459 21.61 28.22 -16.23
N ALA A 460 20.91 29.02 -17.05
CA ALA A 460 21.42 30.30 -17.51
C ALA A 460 21.34 31.41 -16.45
N ARG A 461 20.26 31.45 -15.65
CA ARG A 461 19.93 32.59 -14.77
C ARG A 461 19.60 32.23 -13.33
N GLY A 462 19.45 30.95 -13.00
CA GLY A 462 19.11 30.49 -11.66
C GLY A 462 20.28 30.56 -10.68
N GLU A 463 20.00 30.24 -9.41
CA GLU A 463 21.06 30.14 -8.41
C GLU A 463 22.02 28.98 -8.72
N PRO A 464 23.30 29.06 -8.31
CA PRO A 464 24.30 28.03 -8.64
C PRO A 464 23.89 26.61 -8.24
N GLY A 465 23.16 26.44 -7.13
CA GLY A 465 22.65 25.13 -6.70
C GLY A 465 21.57 24.56 -7.61
N GLU A 466 20.67 25.41 -8.11
CA GLU A 466 19.61 25.02 -9.03
C GLU A 466 20.15 24.67 -10.42
N ALA A 467 21.10 25.47 -10.91
CA ALA A 467 21.79 25.22 -12.18
C ALA A 467 22.53 23.87 -12.16
N VAL A 468 23.24 23.57 -11.07
CA VAL A 468 23.96 22.29 -10.92
C VAL A 468 23.01 21.10 -10.79
N LEU A 469 21.87 21.26 -10.11
CA LEU A 469 20.85 20.22 -10.00
C LEU A 469 20.24 19.91 -11.37
N ALA A 470 19.87 20.93 -12.13
CA ALA A 470 19.37 20.78 -13.50
C ALA A 470 20.39 20.09 -14.42
N LEU A 471 21.67 20.45 -14.32
CA LEU A 471 22.75 19.80 -15.07
C LEU A 471 22.97 18.32 -14.70
N ASN A 472 22.81 17.94 -13.43
CA ASN A 472 22.92 16.53 -13.01
C ASN A 472 21.75 15.68 -13.52
N LEU A 473 20.55 16.26 -13.62
CA LEU A 473 19.35 15.61 -14.15
C LEU A 473 19.41 15.41 -15.67
N ALA A 474 20.26 16.17 -16.38
CA ALA A 474 20.40 16.11 -17.83
C ALA A 474 21.15 14.87 -18.36
N LYS A 475 21.62 13.97 -17.49
CA LYS A 475 22.47 12.83 -17.87
C LYS A 475 21.84 11.93 -18.94
N ASP A 476 20.55 11.66 -18.85
CA ASP A 476 19.82 10.73 -19.72
C ASP A 476 19.10 11.41 -20.89
N LEU A 477 19.32 12.73 -21.08
CA LEU A 477 18.76 13.50 -22.18
C LEU A 477 19.53 13.27 -23.51
N PRO A 478 18.89 13.53 -24.67
CA PRO A 478 19.56 13.49 -25.97
C PRO A 478 20.83 14.35 -26.03
N ALA A 479 21.82 13.93 -26.82
CA ALA A 479 23.13 14.59 -26.89
C ALA A 479 23.06 16.08 -27.27
N GLU A 480 22.15 16.46 -28.18
CA GLU A 480 21.94 17.85 -28.57
C GLU A 480 21.44 18.72 -27.41
N THR A 481 20.46 18.24 -26.65
CA THR A 481 19.94 18.98 -25.48
C THR A 481 20.98 19.11 -24.38
N ARG A 482 21.81 18.07 -24.17
CA ARG A 482 22.94 18.16 -23.23
C ARG A 482 23.96 19.22 -23.66
N LYS A 483 24.22 19.36 -24.96
CA LYS A 483 25.15 20.37 -25.50
C LYS A 483 24.64 21.78 -25.25
N GLU A 484 23.37 22.05 -25.53
CA GLU A 484 22.75 23.36 -25.29
C GLU A 484 22.79 23.75 -23.80
N PHE A 485 22.57 22.78 -22.91
CA PHE A 485 22.65 23.00 -21.47
C PHE A 485 24.09 23.29 -21.02
N LEU A 486 25.08 22.58 -21.56
CA LEU A 486 26.50 22.83 -21.26
C LEU A 486 27.00 24.18 -21.80
N GLN A 487 26.53 24.61 -22.97
CA GLN A 487 26.84 25.94 -23.52
C GLN A 487 26.30 27.04 -22.61
N SER A 488 25.02 26.92 -22.22
CA SER A 488 24.38 27.86 -21.29
C SER A 488 25.10 27.91 -19.93
N ALA A 489 25.63 26.77 -19.47
CA ALA A 489 26.35 26.67 -18.20
C ALA A 489 27.77 27.28 -18.24
N VAL A 490 28.47 27.23 -19.39
CA VAL A 490 29.80 27.85 -19.52
C VAL A 490 29.74 29.36 -19.70
N GLU A 491 28.64 29.87 -20.28
CA GLU A 491 28.38 31.31 -20.38
C GLU A 491 27.86 31.94 -19.07
N ASN A 492 27.53 31.11 -18.07
CA ASN A 492 27.07 31.57 -16.77
C ASN A 492 28.16 32.36 -16.04
N LEU A 493 27.78 33.40 -15.29
CA LEU A 493 28.67 34.26 -14.50
C LEU A 493 29.35 33.52 -13.33
N SER A 494 28.80 32.40 -12.87
CA SER A 494 29.29 31.65 -11.71
C SER A 494 30.40 30.65 -12.09
N PRO A 495 31.62 30.78 -11.53
CA PRO A 495 32.70 29.80 -11.73
C PRO A 495 32.32 28.37 -11.30
N PHE A 496 31.43 28.23 -10.32
CA PHE A 496 30.96 26.92 -9.84
C PHE A 496 30.13 26.17 -10.90
N VAL A 497 29.31 26.91 -11.65
CA VAL A 497 28.49 26.35 -12.74
C VAL A 497 29.37 26.03 -13.95
N GLN A 498 30.32 26.91 -14.29
CA GLN A 498 31.31 26.68 -15.34
C GLN A 498 32.15 25.41 -15.06
N LEU A 499 32.67 25.27 -13.84
CA LEU A 499 33.44 24.10 -13.43
C LEU A 499 32.61 22.81 -13.55
N LYS A 500 31.34 22.84 -13.11
CA LYS A 500 30.45 21.68 -13.25
C LYS A 500 30.21 21.33 -14.72
N ALA A 501 30.03 22.31 -15.59
CA ALA A 501 29.85 22.11 -17.03
C ALA A 501 31.08 21.44 -17.66
N VAL A 502 32.29 21.91 -17.36
CA VAL A 502 33.55 21.31 -17.83
C VAL A 502 33.68 19.86 -17.35
N VAL A 503 33.37 19.58 -16.09
CA VAL A 503 33.40 18.22 -15.53
C VAL A 503 32.40 17.30 -16.23
N LEU A 504 31.18 17.77 -16.50
CA LEU A 504 30.15 16.98 -17.20
C LEU A 504 30.50 16.75 -18.67
N ALA A 505 31.02 17.78 -19.37
CA ALA A 505 31.49 17.66 -20.74
C ALA A 505 32.58 16.58 -20.89
N ARG A 506 33.51 16.55 -19.93
CA ARG A 506 34.55 15.52 -19.81
C ARG A 506 33.96 14.14 -19.52
N GLN A 507 33.05 14.02 -18.55
CA GLN A 507 32.42 12.73 -18.18
C GLN A 507 31.58 12.13 -19.31
N TRP A 508 30.88 12.96 -20.08
CA TRP A 508 30.05 12.54 -21.21
C TRP A 508 30.85 12.42 -22.52
N ASN A 509 32.15 12.73 -22.50
CA ASN A 509 33.05 12.71 -23.65
C ASN A 509 32.48 13.48 -24.87
N MET A 510 31.95 14.68 -24.65
CA MET A 510 31.31 15.47 -25.70
C MET A 510 32.32 16.23 -26.55
N LYS A 511 32.89 15.57 -27.56
CA LYS A 511 33.89 16.15 -28.48
C LYS A 511 33.42 17.42 -29.18
N GLU A 512 32.11 17.55 -29.41
CA GLU A 512 31.53 18.76 -30.00
C GLU A 512 31.67 20.02 -29.14
N PHE A 513 31.96 19.86 -27.85
CA PHE A 513 32.15 20.96 -26.90
C PHE A 513 33.60 21.47 -26.82
N LEU A 514 34.54 20.83 -27.54
CA LEU A 514 35.96 21.21 -27.56
C LEU A 514 36.21 22.69 -27.94
N PRO A 515 35.50 23.31 -28.90
CA PRO A 515 35.68 24.72 -29.22
C PRO A 515 35.38 25.64 -28.02
N ASN A 516 34.30 25.36 -27.28
CA ASN A 516 33.92 26.11 -26.09
C ASN A 516 34.98 25.97 -24.97
N LEU A 517 35.52 24.77 -24.78
CA LEU A 517 36.61 24.54 -23.82
C LEU A 517 37.91 25.28 -24.20
N ARG A 518 38.24 25.38 -25.49
CA ARG A 518 39.41 26.14 -25.96
C ARG A 518 39.28 27.64 -25.69
N ILE A 519 38.08 28.19 -25.90
CA ILE A 519 37.77 29.59 -25.56
C ILE A 519 37.94 29.79 -24.05
N LEU A 520 37.32 28.91 -23.24
CA LEU A 520 37.38 28.97 -21.79
C LEU A 520 38.82 28.86 -21.26
N ALA A 521 39.69 28.04 -21.86
CA ALA A 521 41.10 27.93 -21.48
C ALA A 521 41.90 29.23 -21.69
N SER A 522 41.45 30.11 -22.58
CA SER A 522 42.08 31.40 -22.85
C SER A 522 41.46 32.58 -22.09
N SER A 523 40.18 32.48 -21.70
CA SER A 523 39.41 33.57 -21.09
C SER A 523 39.07 33.37 -19.61
N ALA A 524 39.26 32.17 -19.05
CA ALA A 524 38.94 31.89 -17.66
C ALA A 524 39.80 32.70 -16.70
N SER A 525 39.16 33.57 -15.91
CA SER A 525 39.79 34.30 -14.81
C SER A 525 39.97 33.47 -13.55
N ASP A 526 39.15 32.41 -13.39
CA ASP A 526 39.20 31.50 -12.26
C ASP A 526 40.15 30.32 -12.52
N TYR A 527 41.10 30.10 -11.60
CA TYR A 527 42.13 29.07 -11.75
C TYR A 527 41.59 27.63 -11.59
N GLN A 528 40.49 27.41 -10.86
CA GLN A 528 39.86 26.10 -10.74
C GLN A 528 39.14 25.72 -12.04
N VAL A 529 38.49 26.70 -12.68
CA VAL A 529 37.89 26.50 -14.01
C VAL A 529 38.97 26.24 -15.04
N LEU A 530 40.08 27.00 -15.02
CA LEU A 530 41.20 26.82 -15.94
C LEU A 530 41.86 25.44 -15.80
N THR A 531 42.17 24.99 -14.58
CA THR A 531 42.76 23.66 -14.33
C THR A 531 41.83 22.52 -14.78
N ALA A 532 40.53 22.60 -14.49
CA ALA A 532 39.54 21.64 -14.97
C ALA A 532 39.44 21.62 -16.51
N THR A 533 39.55 22.79 -17.14
CA THR A 533 39.49 22.94 -18.60
C THR A 533 40.73 22.37 -19.28
N ILE A 534 41.93 22.62 -18.74
CA ILE A 534 43.18 22.02 -19.22
C ILE A 534 43.10 20.49 -19.12
N ALA A 535 42.58 19.95 -18.01
CA ALA A 535 42.41 18.52 -17.83
C ALA A 535 41.40 17.93 -18.83
N ALA A 536 40.29 18.62 -19.10
CA ALA A 536 39.30 18.18 -20.09
C ALA A 536 39.87 18.22 -21.51
N LEU A 537 40.54 19.30 -21.91
CA LEU A 537 41.18 19.44 -23.23
C LEU A 537 42.29 18.41 -23.44
N SER A 538 43.13 18.18 -22.44
CA SER A 538 44.24 17.23 -22.55
C SER A 538 43.78 15.78 -22.71
N GLU A 539 42.58 15.43 -22.22
CA GLU A 539 42.01 14.08 -22.33
C GLU A 539 41.11 13.91 -23.57
N MET A 540 40.41 14.97 -23.99
CA MET A 540 39.45 14.92 -25.10
C MET A 540 40.05 15.30 -26.46
N ASP A 541 41.15 16.05 -26.49
CA ASP A 541 41.77 16.60 -27.70
C ASP A 541 43.24 16.21 -27.83
N GLU A 542 43.53 15.30 -28.75
CA GLU A 542 44.89 14.81 -29.01
C GLU A 542 45.82 15.90 -29.59
N SER A 543 45.29 17.01 -30.11
CA SER A 543 46.10 18.10 -30.65
C SER A 543 46.46 19.18 -29.62
N PHE A 544 45.88 19.11 -28.41
CA PHE A 544 46.09 20.12 -27.39
C PHE A 544 47.52 20.04 -26.82
N ASN A 545 48.24 21.16 -26.86
CA ASN A 545 49.57 21.31 -26.28
C ASN A 545 49.50 22.07 -24.95
N SER A 546 49.71 21.36 -23.86
CA SER A 546 49.64 21.88 -22.49
C SER A 546 50.95 22.56 -22.03
N ALA A 547 52.04 22.44 -22.79
CA ALA A 547 53.38 22.89 -22.39
C ALA A 547 53.47 24.39 -22.05
N THR A 548 52.61 25.21 -22.67
CA THR A 548 52.50 26.65 -22.41
C THR A 548 52.10 26.97 -20.96
N PHE A 549 51.38 26.06 -20.30
CA PHE A 549 50.90 26.23 -18.93
C PHE A 549 51.89 25.74 -17.86
N LEU A 550 52.98 25.05 -18.24
CA LEU A 550 54.03 24.60 -17.30
C LEU A 550 54.85 25.76 -16.70
N ARG A 551 54.80 26.94 -17.31
CA ARG A 551 55.48 28.17 -16.84
C ARG A 551 54.51 29.20 -16.27
N HIS A 552 53.28 28.79 -15.98
CA HIS A 552 52.25 29.67 -15.46
C HIS A 552 52.60 30.19 -14.05
N LEU A 553 52.21 31.43 -13.73
CA LEU A 553 52.50 32.07 -12.44
C LEU A 553 51.81 31.39 -11.25
N ASN A 554 50.64 30.80 -11.49
CA ASN A 554 49.90 30.04 -10.48
C ASN A 554 50.39 28.58 -10.40
N PRO A 555 50.90 28.11 -9.25
CA PRO A 555 51.37 26.73 -9.06
C PRO A 555 50.28 25.66 -9.26
N ASP A 556 49.00 25.96 -9.08
CA ASP A 556 47.89 24.99 -9.27
C ASP A 556 47.67 24.68 -10.75
N VAL A 557 47.85 25.68 -11.61
CA VAL A 557 47.82 25.53 -13.07
C VAL A 557 49.02 24.70 -13.54
N VAL A 558 50.20 24.96 -12.98
CA VAL A 558 51.41 24.17 -13.26
C VAL A 558 51.23 22.73 -12.79
N ALA A 559 50.71 22.50 -11.58
CA ALA A 559 50.44 21.18 -11.02
C ALA A 559 49.49 20.36 -11.90
N ALA A 560 48.36 20.93 -12.30
CA ALA A 560 47.42 20.28 -13.20
C ALA A 560 48.06 19.92 -14.55
N THR A 561 48.93 20.80 -15.06
CA THR A 561 49.65 20.60 -16.32
C THR A 561 50.68 19.48 -16.22
N ILE A 562 51.46 19.43 -15.13
CA ILE A 562 52.41 18.33 -14.85
C ILE A 562 51.67 16.99 -14.80
N ALA A 563 50.55 16.92 -14.06
CA ALA A 563 49.77 15.70 -13.92
C ALA A 563 49.27 15.18 -15.28
N GLN A 564 48.78 16.07 -16.16
CA GLN A 564 48.33 15.69 -17.50
C GLN A 564 49.49 15.26 -18.41
N SER A 565 50.60 15.99 -18.43
CA SER A 565 51.76 15.65 -19.27
C SER A 565 52.38 14.30 -18.91
N ILE A 566 52.44 13.99 -17.60
CA ILE A 566 52.88 12.66 -17.13
C ILE A 566 51.88 11.57 -17.52
N LYS A 567 50.57 11.81 -17.32
CA LYS A 567 49.52 10.84 -17.66
C LYS A 567 49.50 10.52 -19.17
N ARG A 568 49.75 11.52 -20.01
CA ARG A 568 49.66 11.43 -21.47
C ARG A 568 50.97 10.98 -22.15
N GLN A 569 52.08 11.00 -21.42
CA GLN A 569 53.43 10.72 -21.94
C GLN A 569 53.76 11.60 -23.16
N ASP A 570 53.42 12.89 -23.05
CA ASP A 570 53.66 13.85 -24.13
C ASP A 570 55.15 14.27 -24.19
N ALA A 571 55.50 15.09 -25.19
CA ALA A 571 56.88 15.58 -25.37
C ALA A 571 57.39 16.42 -24.18
N SER A 572 56.50 16.85 -23.26
CA SER A 572 56.83 17.62 -22.06
C SER A 572 56.98 16.76 -20.80
N GLN A 573 56.75 15.44 -20.89
CA GLN A 573 56.81 14.53 -19.75
C GLN A 573 58.15 14.56 -19.01
N SER A 574 59.28 14.62 -19.72
CA SER A 574 60.61 14.64 -19.11
C SER A 574 60.79 15.87 -18.22
N PHE A 575 60.47 17.05 -18.74
CA PHE A 575 60.51 18.31 -18.01
C PHE A 575 59.50 18.35 -16.86
N ALA A 576 58.28 17.85 -17.06
CA ALA A 576 57.26 17.75 -16.02
C ALA A 576 57.69 16.82 -14.87
N THR A 577 58.38 15.72 -15.18
CA THR A 577 58.87 14.75 -14.19
C THR A 577 60.05 15.31 -13.39
N GLU A 578 60.96 16.04 -14.04
CA GLU A 578 62.07 16.74 -13.38
C GLU A 578 61.56 17.82 -12.41
N LEU A 579 60.57 18.61 -12.85
CA LEU A 579 59.92 19.62 -12.03
C LEU A 579 59.18 18.97 -10.83
N LEU A 580 58.47 17.86 -11.04
CA LEU A 580 57.83 17.10 -9.97
C LEU A 580 58.85 16.58 -8.94
N GLN A 581 59.98 16.02 -9.38
CA GLN A 581 61.03 15.56 -8.47
C GLN A 581 61.62 16.71 -7.63
N SER A 582 61.75 17.90 -8.21
CA SER A 582 62.18 19.08 -7.46
C SER A 582 61.18 19.47 -6.37
N TRP A 583 59.88 19.33 -6.63
CA TRP A 583 58.82 19.65 -5.66
C TRP A 583 58.75 18.62 -4.52
N VAL A 584 58.95 17.32 -4.81
CA VAL A 584 59.02 16.27 -3.78
C VAL A 584 60.15 16.52 -2.77
N LYS A 585 61.27 17.10 -3.22
CA LYS A 585 62.46 17.37 -2.40
C LYS A 585 62.54 18.81 -1.86
N SER A 586 61.53 19.64 -2.10
CA SER A 586 61.52 21.04 -1.67
C SER A 586 61.49 21.17 -0.14
N GLU A 587 62.14 22.20 0.40
CA GLU A 587 62.02 22.55 1.82
C GLU A 587 60.60 23.05 2.16
N ASP A 588 59.89 23.62 1.19
CA ASP A 588 58.51 24.10 1.33
C ASP A 588 57.52 22.92 1.37
N HIS A 589 56.84 22.78 2.51
CA HIS A 589 55.82 21.75 2.72
C HIS A 589 54.62 21.89 1.77
N SER A 590 54.28 23.11 1.33
CA SER A 590 53.19 23.36 0.37
C SER A 590 53.51 22.74 -1.00
N LEU A 591 54.77 22.83 -1.45
CA LEU A 591 55.22 22.22 -2.70
C LEU A 591 55.26 20.69 -2.61
N ARG A 592 55.68 20.13 -1.48
CA ARG A 592 55.64 18.67 -1.26
C ARG A 592 54.21 18.13 -1.22
N GLN A 593 53.28 18.87 -0.61
CA GLN A 593 51.85 18.53 -0.63
C GLN A 593 51.30 18.53 -2.06
N LYS A 594 51.57 19.58 -2.85
CA LYS A 594 51.18 19.62 -4.27
C LYS A 594 51.81 18.50 -5.08
N ALA A 595 53.06 18.13 -4.80
CA ALA A 595 53.71 17.00 -5.44
C ALA A 595 52.95 15.68 -5.19
N ALA A 596 52.48 15.44 -3.95
CA ALA A 596 51.63 14.28 -3.65
C ALA A 596 50.32 14.30 -4.46
N GLU A 597 49.64 15.44 -4.51
CA GLU A 597 48.39 15.61 -5.27
C GLU A 597 48.60 15.35 -6.78
N ILE A 598 49.67 15.88 -7.36
CA ILE A 598 50.07 15.66 -8.76
C ILE A 598 50.29 14.18 -9.04
N ILE A 599 51.05 13.48 -8.18
CA ILE A 599 51.32 12.04 -8.36
C ILE A 599 50.00 11.26 -8.35
N GLY A 600 49.09 11.60 -7.43
CA GLY A 600 47.76 11.01 -7.37
C GLY A 600 46.93 11.25 -8.63
N ASP A 601 46.94 12.46 -9.17
CA ASP A 601 46.17 12.82 -10.37
C ASP A 601 46.76 12.27 -11.67
N ALA A 602 48.08 12.10 -11.73
CA ALA A 602 48.79 11.48 -12.85
C ALA A 602 48.46 9.98 -12.99
N LYS A 603 48.08 9.30 -11.90
CA LYS A 603 47.73 7.86 -11.86
C LYS A 603 48.77 6.96 -12.52
N SER A 604 50.04 7.28 -12.30
CA SER A 604 51.17 6.57 -12.91
C SER A 604 51.82 5.66 -11.86
N PRO A 605 51.68 4.33 -11.95
CA PRO A 605 52.23 3.38 -10.98
C PRO A 605 53.74 3.54 -10.69
N PRO A 606 54.61 3.89 -11.67
CA PRO A 606 56.03 4.16 -11.41
C PRO A 606 56.33 5.28 -10.41
N LEU A 607 55.36 6.16 -10.12
CA LEU A 607 55.51 7.25 -9.15
C LEU A 607 55.17 6.84 -7.71
N LEU A 608 54.77 5.58 -7.49
CA LEU A 608 54.36 5.08 -6.17
C LEU A 608 55.51 5.13 -5.14
N ASP A 609 56.76 4.97 -5.59
CA ASP A 609 57.93 5.11 -4.71
C ASP A 609 58.12 6.55 -4.20
N MET A 610 57.77 7.55 -5.00
CA MET A 610 57.79 8.95 -4.54
C MET A 610 56.68 9.21 -3.51
N LEU A 611 55.51 8.58 -3.68
CA LEU A 611 54.44 8.63 -2.67
C LEU A 611 54.85 7.94 -1.36
N ARG A 612 55.59 6.83 -1.41
CA ARG A 612 56.11 6.16 -0.20
C ARG A 612 57.01 7.07 0.63
N VAL A 613 57.81 7.91 -0.01
CA VAL A 613 58.63 8.94 0.67
C VAL A 613 57.73 9.98 1.34
N LEU A 614 56.73 10.51 0.60
CA LEU A 614 55.83 11.56 1.12
C LEU A 614 54.86 11.06 2.20
N MET A 615 54.46 9.78 2.18
CA MET A 615 53.65 9.17 3.26
C MET A 615 54.42 9.10 4.60
N ASN A 616 55.75 9.20 4.56
CA ASN A 616 56.63 9.23 5.73
C ASN A 616 57.21 10.63 6.03
N ASP A 617 56.66 11.70 5.43
CA ASP A 617 57.14 13.08 5.63
C ASP A 617 57.12 13.52 7.11
N SER A 618 57.75 14.63 7.47
CA SER A 618 57.60 15.17 8.83
C SER A 618 56.30 15.96 8.99
N ASP A 619 55.78 16.54 7.90
CA ASP A 619 54.56 17.35 7.91
C ASP A 619 53.27 16.51 7.79
N VAL A 620 52.26 16.87 8.58
CA VAL A 620 50.97 16.15 8.65
C VAL A 620 50.15 16.34 7.38
N HIS A 621 50.14 17.54 6.77
CA HIS A 621 49.37 17.84 5.58
C HIS A 621 49.95 17.13 4.35
N VAL A 622 51.29 17.02 4.28
CA VAL A 622 51.97 16.26 3.22
C VAL A 622 51.63 14.77 3.32
N LYS A 623 51.67 14.18 4.53
CA LYS A 623 51.25 12.78 4.72
C LYS A 623 49.81 12.55 4.31
N GLU A 624 48.90 13.44 4.71
CA GLU A 624 47.49 13.33 4.37
C GLU A 624 47.28 13.33 2.86
N ALA A 625 47.90 14.28 2.16
CA ALA A 625 47.85 14.37 0.70
C ALA A 625 48.44 13.11 0.04
N ALA A 626 49.56 12.59 0.57
CA ALA A 626 50.19 11.38 0.06
C ALA A 626 49.32 10.12 0.23
N ILE A 627 48.65 9.96 1.38
CA ILE A 627 47.71 8.85 1.65
C ILE A 627 46.53 8.92 0.67
N LEU A 628 45.91 10.09 0.50
CA LEU A 628 44.80 10.26 -0.44
C LEU A 628 45.25 10.05 -1.90
N ALA A 629 46.45 10.49 -2.26
CA ALA A 629 47.03 10.30 -3.58
C ALA A 629 47.37 8.84 -3.90
N ALA A 630 47.83 8.07 -2.91
CA ALA A 630 48.03 6.62 -3.06
C ALA A 630 46.71 5.91 -3.42
N GLY A 631 45.59 6.34 -2.83
CA GLY A 631 44.27 5.84 -3.18
C GLY A 631 43.88 6.09 -4.65
N LYS A 632 44.38 7.14 -5.29
CA LYS A 632 44.07 7.45 -6.69
C LYS A 632 44.80 6.56 -7.71
N GLN A 633 45.82 5.80 -7.30
CA GLN A 633 46.65 4.97 -8.19
C GLN A 633 45.91 3.75 -8.78
N LYS A 634 44.84 3.27 -8.13
CA LYS A 634 44.05 2.11 -8.60
C LYS A 634 44.85 0.81 -8.73
N THR A 635 45.84 0.61 -7.87
CA THR A 635 46.69 -0.60 -7.85
C THR A 635 46.51 -1.40 -6.55
N MET A 636 46.73 -2.72 -6.64
CA MET A 636 46.71 -3.61 -5.46
C MET A 636 47.86 -3.30 -4.50
N GLU A 637 49.02 -2.88 -5.02
CA GLU A 637 50.20 -2.49 -4.24
C GLU A 637 49.89 -1.26 -3.36
N ALA A 638 49.25 -0.23 -3.94
CA ALA A 638 48.81 0.94 -3.17
C ALA A 638 47.80 0.56 -2.06
N ALA A 639 46.91 -0.40 -2.33
CA ALA A 639 45.97 -0.89 -1.31
C ALA A 639 46.68 -1.55 -0.13
N ALA A 640 47.69 -2.38 -0.40
CA ALA A 640 48.46 -3.08 0.62
C ALA A 640 49.23 -2.09 1.51
N GLU A 641 49.84 -1.06 0.91
CA GLU A 641 50.53 0.01 1.63
C GLU A 641 49.55 0.80 2.52
N LEU A 642 48.40 1.21 1.98
CA LEU A 642 47.36 1.92 2.74
C LEU A 642 46.87 1.13 3.96
N LEU A 643 46.70 -0.19 3.82
CA LEU A 643 46.31 -1.06 4.93
C LEU A 643 47.39 -1.15 6.03
N GLY A 644 48.67 -0.92 5.71
CA GLY A 644 49.72 -0.77 6.71
C GLY A 644 49.48 0.39 7.68
N TYR A 645 48.87 1.49 7.19
CA TYR A 645 48.59 2.69 7.99
C TYR A 645 47.23 2.67 8.71
N ILE A 646 46.34 1.72 8.40
CA ILE A 646 44.97 1.71 8.93
C ILE A 646 44.89 1.48 10.44
N ARG A 647 45.92 0.85 11.03
CA ARG A 647 46.01 0.58 12.48
C ARG A 647 46.31 1.84 13.29
N PHE A 648 46.76 2.92 12.64
CA PHE A 648 47.01 4.20 13.30
C PHE A 648 45.72 5.04 13.32
N ALA A 649 45.13 5.19 14.52
CA ALA A 649 43.84 5.86 14.71
C ALA A 649 43.72 7.26 14.06
N PRO A 650 44.76 8.14 14.06
CA PRO A 650 44.66 9.45 13.41
C PRO A 650 44.44 9.37 11.89
N TRP A 651 44.96 8.32 11.25
CA TRP A 651 44.94 8.16 9.79
C TRP A 651 43.82 7.25 9.30
N GLN A 652 43.16 6.51 10.20
CA GLN A 652 42.16 5.49 9.85
C GLN A 652 41.06 6.01 8.92
N SER A 653 40.51 7.21 9.17
CA SER A 653 39.46 7.78 8.31
C SER A 653 39.99 8.07 6.90
N LYS A 654 41.17 8.70 6.80
CA LYS A 654 41.77 9.09 5.52
C LYS A 654 42.21 7.88 4.71
N VAL A 655 42.69 6.83 5.37
CA VAL A 655 43.01 5.55 4.75
C VAL A 655 41.76 4.87 4.19
N ILE A 656 40.63 4.90 4.91
CA ILE A 656 39.36 4.38 4.41
C ILE A 656 38.91 5.15 3.15
N ASP A 657 39.00 6.48 3.15
CA ASP A 657 38.67 7.32 1.99
C ASP A 657 39.59 7.03 0.78
N ALA A 658 40.89 6.82 1.04
CA ALA A 658 41.87 6.45 0.03
C ALA A 658 41.60 5.06 -0.56
N LEU A 659 41.29 4.06 0.28
CA LEU A 659 40.89 2.72 -0.16
C LEU A 659 39.59 2.77 -0.98
N GLN A 660 38.61 3.58 -0.58
CA GLN A 660 37.39 3.77 -1.37
C GLN A 660 37.70 4.32 -2.76
N SER A 661 38.61 5.29 -2.86
CA SER A 661 39.06 5.89 -4.12
C SER A 661 39.82 4.90 -5.00
N ASN A 662 40.54 3.96 -4.39
CA ASN A 662 41.26 2.89 -5.08
C ASN A 662 40.30 1.87 -5.74
N GLY A 663 39.10 1.74 -5.19
CA GLY A 663 37.98 1.01 -5.80
C GLY A 663 38.20 -0.50 -5.84
N ALA A 664 37.94 -1.12 -7.00
CA ALA A 664 38.01 -2.58 -7.17
C ALA A 664 39.41 -3.16 -6.84
N ALA A 665 40.49 -2.40 -7.05
CA ALA A 665 41.85 -2.85 -6.78
C ALA A 665 42.13 -3.10 -5.28
N SER A 666 41.39 -2.47 -4.37
CA SER A 666 41.55 -2.69 -2.93
C SER A 666 40.74 -3.85 -2.37
N VAL A 667 39.74 -4.35 -3.10
CA VAL A 667 38.75 -5.30 -2.56
C VAL A 667 39.40 -6.56 -1.98
N GLN A 668 40.31 -7.18 -2.73
CA GLN A 668 40.97 -8.42 -2.30
C GLN A 668 41.79 -8.22 -1.01
N GLN A 669 42.56 -7.13 -0.94
CA GLN A 669 43.42 -6.87 0.22
C GLN A 669 42.61 -6.45 1.44
N VAL A 670 41.54 -5.67 1.25
CA VAL A 670 40.61 -5.30 2.32
C VAL A 670 39.92 -6.55 2.87
N ARG A 671 39.45 -7.47 2.02
CA ARG A 671 38.86 -8.74 2.46
C ARG A 671 39.86 -9.57 3.29
N GLN A 672 41.09 -9.74 2.80
CA GLN A 672 42.11 -10.52 3.52
C GLN A 672 42.44 -9.88 4.89
N PHE A 673 42.46 -8.55 4.95
CA PHE A 673 42.68 -7.83 6.20
C PHE A 673 41.51 -7.99 7.17
N ILE A 674 40.25 -7.98 6.70
CA ILE A 674 39.07 -8.20 7.56
C ILE A 674 39.16 -9.55 8.28
N ILE A 675 39.56 -10.62 7.57
CA ILE A 675 39.67 -11.98 8.13
C ILE A 675 40.77 -12.07 9.20
N THR A 676 41.85 -11.30 9.06
CA THR A 676 43.02 -11.32 9.96
C THR A 676 42.98 -10.25 11.05
N CYS A 677 41.97 -9.38 11.05
CA CYS A 677 41.83 -8.29 12.00
C CYS A 677 41.04 -8.72 13.23
N ASP A 678 41.59 -8.51 14.43
CA ASP A 678 40.91 -8.83 15.70
C ASP A 678 39.96 -7.71 16.19
N ASP A 679 40.00 -6.52 15.58
CA ASP A 679 39.17 -5.38 15.96
C ASP A 679 37.84 -5.38 15.20
N GLU A 680 36.78 -5.83 15.88
CA GLU A 680 35.41 -5.86 15.33
C GLU A 680 34.93 -4.48 14.84
N THR A 681 35.35 -3.39 15.47
CA THR A 681 34.92 -2.04 15.06
C THR A 681 35.55 -1.66 13.73
N LEU A 682 36.81 -2.02 13.52
CA LEU A 682 37.53 -1.83 12.26
C LEU A 682 36.99 -2.77 11.18
N GLN A 683 36.69 -4.03 11.51
CA GLN A 683 36.02 -4.96 10.60
C GLN A 683 34.69 -4.40 10.09
N LYS A 684 33.83 -3.86 10.98
CA LYS A 684 32.56 -3.23 10.57
C LYS A 684 32.77 -2.09 9.58
N LYS A 685 33.73 -1.21 9.85
CA LYS A 685 34.07 -0.08 8.96
C LYS A 685 34.54 -0.57 7.58
N LEU A 686 35.37 -1.61 7.54
CA LEU A 686 35.91 -2.18 6.30
C LEU A 686 34.85 -2.95 5.49
N ILE A 687 33.92 -3.64 6.15
CA ILE A 687 32.77 -4.28 5.48
C ILE A 687 31.88 -3.23 4.82
N LEU A 688 31.57 -2.14 5.54
CA LEU A 688 30.80 -1.02 4.99
C LEU A 688 31.54 -0.31 3.85
N LEU A 689 32.88 -0.21 3.92
CA LEU A 689 33.72 0.29 2.85
C LEU A 689 33.57 -0.57 1.58
N LEU A 690 33.63 -1.91 1.68
CA LEU A 690 33.37 -2.79 0.53
C LEU A 690 31.98 -2.55 -0.08
N GLY A 691 30.97 -2.34 0.78
CA GLY A 691 29.61 -1.96 0.34
C GLY A 691 29.56 -0.64 -0.44
N ARG A 692 30.36 0.37 -0.05
CA ARG A 692 30.46 1.66 -0.74
C ARG A 692 31.28 1.60 -2.03
N ILE A 693 32.33 0.78 -2.07
CA ILE A 693 33.11 0.53 -3.30
C ILE A 693 32.20 -0.06 -4.38
N GLY A 694 31.39 -1.05 -4.00
CA GLY A 694 30.41 -1.66 -4.90
C GLY A 694 31.03 -2.39 -6.11
N GLY A 695 30.17 -2.80 -7.04
CA GLY A 695 30.57 -3.58 -8.21
C GLY A 695 30.82 -5.06 -7.90
N LYS A 696 30.96 -5.86 -8.97
CA LYS A 696 30.95 -7.33 -8.89
C LYS A 696 32.02 -7.91 -7.94
N SER A 697 33.24 -7.38 -7.98
CA SER A 697 34.32 -7.85 -7.11
C SER A 697 34.00 -7.63 -5.62
N ALA A 698 33.42 -6.47 -5.26
CA ALA A 698 33.08 -6.17 -3.87
C ALA A 698 31.85 -6.98 -3.41
N THR A 699 30.86 -7.18 -4.28
CA THR A 699 29.70 -8.03 -3.97
C THR A 699 30.10 -9.49 -3.74
N ASP A 700 30.99 -10.04 -4.57
CA ASP A 700 31.49 -11.40 -4.43
C ASP A 700 32.32 -11.54 -3.14
N ALA A 701 33.14 -10.53 -2.82
CA ALA A 701 33.89 -10.48 -1.57
C ALA A 701 32.98 -10.44 -0.32
N LEU A 702 31.87 -9.70 -0.38
CA LEU A 702 30.89 -9.63 0.70
C LEU A 702 30.11 -10.95 0.88
N ASP A 703 29.74 -11.64 -0.22
CA ASP A 703 29.10 -12.97 -0.15
C ASP A 703 30.04 -14.02 0.47
N MET A 704 31.32 -14.01 0.09
CA MET A 704 32.34 -14.87 0.70
C MET A 704 32.54 -14.55 2.20
N LEU A 705 32.62 -13.27 2.57
CA LEU A 705 32.74 -12.87 3.97
C LEU A 705 31.51 -13.25 4.81
N ALA A 706 30.33 -13.35 4.20
CA ALA A 706 29.13 -13.83 4.88
C ALA A 706 29.22 -15.30 5.31
N ASP A 707 29.98 -16.12 4.58
CA ASP A 707 30.27 -17.51 4.97
C ASP A 707 31.42 -17.60 5.98
N GLU A 708 32.42 -16.72 5.88
CA GLU A 708 33.62 -16.75 6.74
C GLU A 708 33.40 -16.11 8.10
N ILE A 709 32.55 -15.07 8.21
CA ILE A 709 32.31 -14.32 9.45
C ILE A 709 30.79 -14.18 9.72
N PRO A 710 30.08 -15.28 10.05
CA PRO A 710 28.63 -15.24 10.29
C PRO A 710 28.20 -14.32 11.43
N SER A 711 29.09 -14.05 12.40
CA SER A 711 28.82 -13.15 13.53
C SER A 711 28.52 -11.71 13.11
N MET A 712 28.92 -11.29 11.90
CA MET A 712 28.74 -9.92 11.39
C MET A 712 27.63 -9.80 10.34
N THR A 713 26.71 -10.76 10.28
CA THR A 713 25.64 -10.87 9.27
C THR A 713 24.88 -9.55 9.06
N ASP A 714 24.52 -8.83 10.12
CA ASP A 714 23.76 -7.57 10.00
C ASP A 714 24.54 -6.47 9.25
N THR A 715 25.85 -6.42 9.47
CA THR A 715 26.73 -5.43 8.81
C THR A 715 26.95 -5.84 7.34
N LEU A 716 27.16 -7.14 7.11
CA LEU A 716 27.35 -7.71 5.77
C LEU A 716 26.11 -7.53 4.91
N PHE A 717 24.92 -7.88 5.40
CA PHE A 717 23.66 -7.71 4.66
C PHE A 717 23.39 -6.25 4.33
N ARG A 718 23.68 -5.34 5.26
CA ARG A 718 23.57 -3.90 4.99
C ARG A 718 24.54 -3.46 3.90
N ALA A 719 25.79 -3.91 3.95
CA ALA A 719 26.80 -3.60 2.93
C ALA A 719 26.43 -4.18 1.55
N MET A 720 25.95 -5.42 1.51
CA MET A 720 25.48 -6.10 0.30
C MET A 720 24.26 -5.40 -0.31
N SER A 721 23.30 -5.01 0.54
CA SER A 721 22.12 -4.27 0.07
C SER A 721 22.49 -2.89 -0.47
N HIS A 722 23.49 -2.22 0.12
CA HIS A 722 23.99 -0.93 -0.39
C HIS A 722 24.73 -1.07 -1.72
N SER A 723 25.59 -2.08 -1.87
CA SER A 723 26.33 -2.36 -3.10
C SER A 723 25.46 -2.83 -4.27
N GLY A 724 24.19 -3.15 -4.01
CA GLY A 724 23.25 -3.63 -5.03
C GLY A 724 23.40 -5.11 -5.34
N PHE A 725 23.82 -5.90 -4.35
CA PHE A 725 23.90 -7.34 -4.45
C PHE A 725 22.54 -7.96 -4.84
N THR A 726 22.56 -8.82 -5.85
CA THR A 726 21.43 -9.66 -6.26
C THR A 726 21.90 -11.11 -6.31
N ALA A 727 21.12 -12.00 -5.73
CA ALA A 727 21.42 -13.43 -5.74
C ALA A 727 21.35 -13.98 -7.17
N ASP A 728 22.38 -14.72 -7.57
CA ASP A 728 22.43 -15.44 -8.85
C ASP A 728 21.83 -16.85 -8.70
N GLN A 729 21.80 -17.64 -9.78
CA GLN A 729 21.24 -18.99 -9.73
C GLN A 729 21.96 -19.92 -8.73
N HIS A 730 23.21 -19.64 -8.39
CA HIS A 730 24.00 -20.49 -7.50
C HIS A 730 23.69 -20.20 -6.03
N ASN A 731 23.69 -18.93 -5.63
CA ASN A 731 23.49 -18.52 -4.23
C ASN A 731 22.02 -18.23 -3.86
N ASN A 732 21.09 -18.13 -4.82
CA ASN A 732 19.67 -17.90 -4.53
C ASN A 732 19.08 -18.99 -3.60
N SER A 733 19.48 -20.25 -3.78
CA SER A 733 19.03 -21.36 -2.92
C SER A 733 19.51 -21.23 -1.46
N LYS A 734 20.71 -20.69 -1.24
CA LYS A 734 21.28 -20.37 0.08
C LYS A 734 20.44 -19.30 0.77
N TYR A 735 20.19 -18.17 0.11
CA TYR A 735 19.42 -17.08 0.71
C TYR A 735 17.94 -17.41 0.93
N LEU A 736 17.32 -18.19 0.03
CA LEU A 736 15.96 -18.70 0.25
C LEU A 736 15.88 -19.64 1.46
N ARG A 737 16.90 -20.45 1.71
CA ARG A 737 16.99 -21.27 2.92
C ARG A 737 17.09 -20.40 4.17
N MET A 738 17.96 -19.39 4.15
CA MET A 738 18.08 -18.43 5.26
C MET A 738 16.77 -17.69 5.55
N CYS A 739 16.00 -17.31 4.53
CA CYS A 739 14.66 -16.74 4.71
C CYS A 739 13.74 -17.68 5.48
N ARG A 740 13.71 -18.97 5.12
CA ARG A 740 12.90 -19.96 5.83
C ARG A 740 13.36 -20.14 7.27
N ASP A 741 14.66 -20.21 7.49
CA ASP A 741 15.24 -20.37 8.82
C ASP A 741 14.86 -19.18 9.72
N TYR A 742 14.98 -17.94 9.24
CA TYR A 742 14.55 -16.75 10.00
C TYR A 742 13.04 -16.66 10.22
N LEU A 743 12.21 -17.13 9.29
CA LEU A 743 10.77 -17.22 9.52
C LEU A 743 10.44 -18.28 10.59
N ASN A 744 11.14 -19.41 10.60
CA ASN A 744 11.01 -20.44 11.64
C ASN A 744 11.44 -19.88 13.01
N SER A 745 12.57 -19.18 13.08
CA SER A 745 13.04 -18.48 14.29
C SER A 745 12.00 -17.46 14.77
N GLY A 746 11.43 -16.67 13.87
CA GLY A 746 10.39 -15.69 14.18
C GLY A 746 9.11 -16.34 14.73
N ALA A 747 8.70 -17.47 14.16
CA ALA A 747 7.57 -18.25 14.69
C ALA A 747 7.86 -18.77 16.11
N TYR A 748 9.06 -19.29 16.35
CA TYR A 748 9.46 -19.74 17.68
C TYR A 748 9.44 -18.61 18.71
N ILE A 749 10.03 -17.45 18.37
CA ILE A 749 10.03 -16.26 19.23
C ILE A 749 8.60 -15.77 19.49
N ALA A 750 7.72 -15.80 18.49
CA ALA A 750 6.31 -15.45 18.68
C ALA A 750 5.62 -16.36 19.72
N TYR A 751 5.92 -17.67 19.71
CA TYR A 751 5.42 -18.61 20.72
C TYR A 751 6.00 -18.30 22.11
N ILE A 752 7.29 -17.93 22.22
CA ILE A 752 7.89 -17.50 23.50
C ILE A 752 7.17 -16.27 24.04
N ILE A 753 6.96 -15.24 23.21
CA ILE A 753 6.29 -14.01 23.63
C ILE A 753 4.87 -14.32 24.14
N ARG A 754 4.11 -15.13 23.40
CA ARG A 754 2.77 -15.58 23.82
C ARG A 754 2.81 -16.32 25.16
N TYR A 755 3.81 -17.18 25.37
CA TYR A 755 4.00 -17.89 26.64
C TYR A 755 4.25 -16.93 27.81
N LEU A 756 5.14 -15.95 27.60
CA LEU A 756 5.48 -14.93 28.59
C LEU A 756 4.31 -14.00 28.92
N GLU A 757 3.53 -13.58 27.91
CA GLU A 757 2.31 -12.79 28.07
C GLU A 757 1.27 -13.54 28.92
N ASN A 758 1.05 -14.83 28.63
CA ASN A 758 0.10 -15.66 29.38
C ASN A 758 0.51 -15.87 30.84
N LYS A 759 1.82 -15.92 31.12
CA LYS A 759 2.38 -15.96 32.48
C LYS A 759 2.42 -14.60 33.18
N LYS A 760 2.09 -13.50 32.49
CA LYS A 760 2.26 -12.12 32.99
C LYS A 760 3.69 -11.84 33.44
N ALA A 761 4.66 -12.29 32.65
CA ALA A 761 6.09 -12.04 32.90
C ALA A 761 6.41 -10.54 32.83
N ASP A 762 7.60 -10.17 33.30
CA ASP A 762 8.09 -8.78 33.24
C ASP A 762 8.13 -8.27 31.80
N THR A 763 7.59 -7.07 31.59
CA THR A 763 7.60 -6.35 30.31
C THR A 763 8.99 -6.23 29.69
N THR A 764 10.05 -6.22 30.51
CA THR A 764 11.44 -6.12 30.05
C THR A 764 11.85 -7.33 29.20
N VAL A 765 11.43 -8.53 29.59
CA VAL A 765 11.74 -9.78 28.86
C VAL A 765 10.96 -9.84 27.56
N ILE A 766 9.69 -9.44 27.59
CA ILE A 766 8.83 -9.38 26.40
C ILE A 766 9.45 -8.42 25.38
N ARG A 767 9.83 -7.20 25.79
CA ARG A 767 10.49 -6.21 24.94
C ARG A 767 11.81 -6.69 24.35
N ALA A 768 12.57 -7.52 25.08
CA ALA A 768 13.80 -8.10 24.55
C ALA A 768 13.51 -9.03 23.37
N PHE A 769 12.51 -9.92 23.49
CA PHE A 769 12.08 -10.77 22.37
C PHE A 769 11.39 -10.00 21.23
N GLU A 770 10.68 -8.91 21.52
CA GLU A 770 10.15 -8.00 20.49
C GLU A 770 11.27 -7.34 19.68
N SER A 771 12.38 -6.97 20.34
CA SER A 771 13.58 -6.46 19.66
C SER A 771 14.20 -7.52 18.74
N GLU A 772 14.25 -8.79 19.15
CA GLU A 772 14.71 -9.90 18.29
C GLU A 772 13.80 -10.06 17.06
N MET A 773 12.48 -9.95 17.24
CA MET A 773 11.53 -9.97 16.12
C MET A 773 11.78 -8.82 15.14
N GLN A 774 12.09 -7.62 15.63
CA GLN A 774 12.42 -6.49 14.77
C GLN A 774 13.72 -6.73 13.98
N MET A 775 14.75 -7.28 14.63
CA MET A 775 16.01 -7.64 13.97
C MET A 775 15.79 -8.70 12.88
N LEU A 776 14.97 -9.72 13.15
CA LEU A 776 14.59 -10.73 12.15
C LEU A 776 13.85 -10.11 10.95
N ARG A 777 12.91 -9.19 11.20
CA ARG A 777 12.21 -8.47 10.12
C ARG A 777 13.21 -7.75 9.22
N ASP A 778 14.13 -7.01 9.81
CA ASP A 778 15.09 -6.20 9.06
C ASP A 778 16.07 -7.09 8.27
N ARG A 779 16.50 -8.23 8.83
CA ARG A 779 17.26 -9.26 8.10
C ARG A 779 16.49 -9.83 6.92
N LEU A 780 15.22 -10.17 7.10
CA LEU A 780 14.34 -10.65 6.04
C LEU A 780 14.15 -9.60 4.93
N MET A 781 14.09 -8.30 5.27
CA MET A 781 14.05 -7.23 4.27
C MET A 781 15.32 -7.18 3.41
N TYR A 782 16.49 -7.34 4.02
CA TYR A 782 17.73 -7.44 3.24
C TYR A 782 17.73 -8.67 2.33
N LEU A 783 17.38 -9.84 2.86
CA LEU A 783 17.32 -11.06 2.07
C LEU A 783 16.31 -10.98 0.90
N PHE A 784 15.12 -10.41 1.15
CA PHE A 784 14.16 -10.19 0.07
C PHE A 784 14.71 -9.23 -0.98
N SER A 785 15.49 -8.20 -0.59
CA SER A 785 16.14 -7.31 -1.55
C SER A 785 17.22 -7.99 -2.41
N PHE A 786 17.76 -9.13 -1.97
CA PHE A 786 18.74 -9.92 -2.73
C PHE A 786 18.07 -10.86 -3.72
N ILE A 787 16.93 -11.44 -3.34
CA ILE A 787 16.23 -12.50 -4.07
C ILE A 787 15.18 -11.95 -5.04
N TYR A 788 14.53 -10.86 -4.65
CA TYR A 788 13.38 -10.27 -5.35
C TYR A 788 13.70 -8.87 -5.87
N ASP A 789 12.72 -8.25 -6.52
CA ASP A 789 12.87 -6.90 -7.08
C ASP A 789 13.24 -5.86 -5.99
N ARG A 790 14.39 -5.22 -6.18
CA ARG A 790 14.98 -4.30 -5.20
C ARG A 790 14.12 -3.04 -5.01
N VAL A 791 13.48 -2.55 -6.07
CA VAL A 791 12.64 -1.35 -6.03
C VAL A 791 11.40 -1.59 -5.16
N SER A 792 10.73 -2.72 -5.39
CA SER A 792 9.60 -3.18 -4.58
C SER A 792 10.01 -3.34 -3.12
N MET A 793 11.14 -3.98 -2.83
CA MET A 793 11.60 -4.19 -1.44
C MET A 793 12.03 -2.89 -0.74
N ALA A 794 12.55 -1.90 -1.48
CA ALA A 794 12.82 -0.57 -0.93
C ALA A 794 11.52 0.11 -0.48
N LYS A 795 10.43 0.00 -1.25
CA LYS A 795 9.09 0.50 -0.86
C LYS A 795 8.54 -0.22 0.36
N VAL A 796 8.71 -1.54 0.44
CA VAL A 796 8.32 -2.32 1.63
C VAL A 796 9.04 -1.79 2.87
N LYS A 797 10.36 -1.62 2.78
CA LYS A 797 11.19 -1.10 3.87
C LYS A 797 10.73 0.30 4.31
N ALA A 798 10.54 1.22 3.36
CA ALA A 798 10.03 2.56 3.64
C ALA A 798 8.64 2.52 4.29
N GLY A 799 7.76 1.61 3.85
CA GLY A 799 6.43 1.45 4.43
C GLY A 799 6.44 1.02 5.91
N PHE A 800 7.40 0.17 6.29
CA PHE A 800 7.63 -0.21 7.70
C PHE A 800 8.33 0.90 8.51
N GLU A 801 9.24 1.67 7.91
CA GLU A 801 9.92 2.81 8.57
C GLU A 801 8.95 3.96 8.88
N LEU A 802 7.97 4.20 8.00
CA LEU A 802 6.90 5.18 8.24
C LEU A 802 6.01 4.83 9.44
N GLY A 803 5.94 3.55 9.83
CA GLY A 803 5.24 3.09 11.03
C GLY A 803 3.71 3.22 11.02
N SER A 804 3.11 3.80 9.99
CA SER A 804 1.66 3.96 9.90
C SER A 804 0.98 2.63 9.53
N ARG A 805 -0.23 2.38 10.05
CA ARG A 805 -0.95 1.13 9.77
C ARG A 805 -1.22 0.90 8.27
N GLU A 806 -1.50 1.96 7.53
CA GLU A 806 -1.70 1.93 6.08
C GLU A 806 -0.40 1.65 5.34
N SER A 807 0.70 2.30 5.71
CA SER A 807 2.01 2.08 5.08
C SER A 807 2.52 0.66 5.33
N ILE A 808 2.32 0.11 6.54
CA ILE A 808 2.61 -1.28 6.87
C ILE A 808 1.70 -2.23 6.08
N SER A 809 0.40 -1.94 5.97
CA SER A 809 -0.53 -2.75 5.17
C SER A 809 -0.13 -2.77 3.69
N ASN A 810 0.27 -1.63 3.13
CA ASN A 810 0.75 -1.52 1.75
C ASN A 810 2.06 -2.29 1.56
N ALA A 811 2.99 -2.18 2.51
CA ALA A 811 4.24 -2.95 2.51
C ALA A 811 3.98 -4.46 2.51
N LEU A 812 3.05 -4.94 3.35
CA LEU A 812 2.66 -6.35 3.39
C LEU A 812 1.94 -6.80 2.11
N GLU A 813 1.16 -5.93 1.45
CA GLU A 813 0.55 -6.22 0.14
C GLU A 813 1.64 -6.39 -0.94
N ILE A 814 2.63 -5.50 -0.97
CA ILE A 814 3.77 -5.62 -1.90
C ILE A 814 4.52 -6.93 -1.67
N VAL A 815 4.78 -7.33 -0.41
CA VAL A 815 5.39 -8.63 -0.09
C VAL A 815 4.54 -9.79 -0.61
N SER A 816 3.22 -9.72 -0.48
CA SER A 816 2.31 -10.78 -0.94
C SER A 816 2.29 -10.99 -2.45
N ILE A 817 2.59 -9.94 -3.21
CA ILE A 817 2.62 -9.96 -4.68
C ILE A 817 4.01 -10.38 -5.19
N THR A 818 5.06 -9.88 -4.54
CA THR A 818 6.44 -9.97 -5.05
C THR A 818 7.14 -11.27 -4.62
N THR A 819 6.79 -11.80 -3.44
CA THR A 819 7.51 -12.95 -2.84
C THR A 819 6.75 -14.27 -3.03
N ALA A 820 7.46 -15.39 -2.87
CA ALA A 820 6.86 -16.72 -2.97
C ALA A 820 5.74 -16.91 -1.93
N ARG A 821 4.65 -17.57 -2.31
CA ARG A 821 3.43 -17.72 -1.48
C ARG A 821 3.71 -18.24 -0.07
N GLU A 822 4.61 -19.22 0.06
CA GLU A 822 5.03 -19.79 1.35
C GLU A 822 5.67 -18.73 2.27
N LEU A 823 6.67 -18.01 1.77
CA LEU A 823 7.39 -16.97 2.52
C LEU A 823 6.47 -15.80 2.85
N SER A 824 5.65 -15.38 1.89
CA SER A 824 4.71 -14.27 2.08
C SER A 824 3.72 -14.55 3.21
N LYS A 825 3.20 -15.78 3.30
CA LYS A 825 2.19 -16.17 4.28
C LYS A 825 2.74 -16.07 5.70
N ASP A 826 3.92 -16.65 5.93
CA ASP A 826 4.55 -16.66 7.25
C ASP A 826 5.08 -15.27 7.63
N PHE A 827 5.66 -14.54 6.68
CA PHE A 827 6.11 -13.16 6.90
C PHE A 827 4.95 -12.25 7.32
N ILE A 828 3.82 -12.31 6.60
CA ILE A 828 2.63 -11.53 6.93
C ILE A 828 2.09 -11.94 8.30
N ALA A 829 2.02 -13.23 8.61
CA ALA A 829 1.54 -13.70 9.90
C ALA A 829 2.39 -13.20 11.08
N LEU A 830 3.70 -13.03 10.89
CA LEU A 830 4.63 -12.58 11.93
C LEU A 830 4.65 -11.06 12.13
N PHE A 831 4.58 -10.29 11.04
CA PHE A 831 4.83 -8.84 11.05
C PHE A 831 3.61 -7.96 10.82
N GLU A 832 2.42 -8.56 10.65
CA GLU A 832 1.17 -7.82 10.70
C GLU A 832 0.85 -7.35 12.13
N ASP A 833 0.31 -6.14 12.25
CA ASP A 833 -0.04 -5.48 13.50
C ASP A 833 -1.25 -6.18 14.18
N THR A 834 -0.95 -7.28 14.87
CA THR A 834 -1.87 -8.18 15.55
C THR A 834 -1.25 -8.70 16.84
N SER A 835 -2.05 -9.20 17.79
CA SER A 835 -1.52 -9.75 19.04
C SER A 835 -0.72 -11.05 18.80
N TYR A 836 0.26 -11.34 19.66
CA TYR A 836 1.05 -12.57 19.56
C TYR A 836 0.21 -13.85 19.67
N GLN A 837 -0.91 -13.80 20.40
CA GLN A 837 -1.92 -14.85 20.41
C GLN A 837 -2.44 -15.17 19.00
N GLN A 838 -2.74 -14.14 18.21
CA GLN A 838 -3.23 -14.28 16.84
C GLN A 838 -2.14 -14.71 15.87
N LYS A 839 -0.94 -14.12 15.97
CA LYS A 839 0.23 -14.52 15.18
C LYS A 839 0.48 -16.02 15.29
N CYS A 840 0.52 -16.54 16.52
CA CYS A 840 0.67 -17.96 16.78
C CYS A 840 -0.48 -18.79 16.17
N SER A 841 -1.74 -18.35 16.30
CA SER A 841 -2.89 -19.09 15.75
C SER A 841 -2.89 -19.20 14.21
N LEU A 842 -2.28 -18.23 13.51
CA LEU A 842 -2.11 -18.25 12.05
C LEU A 842 -0.96 -19.18 11.64
N LEU A 843 0.06 -19.32 12.50
CA LEU A 843 1.25 -20.12 12.28
C LEU A 843 1.06 -21.59 12.68
N GLU A 844 0.13 -21.93 13.57
CA GLU A 844 -0.15 -23.32 14.03
C GLU A 844 -0.30 -24.35 12.90
N GLY A 845 -0.78 -23.92 11.73
CA GLY A 845 -0.95 -24.81 10.57
C GLY A 845 0.33 -25.12 9.79
N THR A 846 1.37 -24.29 9.90
CA THR A 846 2.66 -24.45 9.20
C THR A 846 3.81 -24.73 10.18
N HIS A 847 3.74 -24.18 11.39
CA HIS A 847 4.73 -24.27 12.46
C HIS A 847 4.09 -24.82 13.73
N PRO A 848 4.32 -26.09 14.10
CA PRO A 848 3.72 -26.70 15.28
C PRO A 848 4.19 -26.00 16.57
N GLU A 849 3.27 -25.83 17.52
CA GLU A 849 3.57 -25.18 18.80
C GLU A 849 4.59 -26.01 19.62
N PRO A 850 5.72 -25.40 20.06
CA PRO A 850 6.67 -26.05 20.94
C PRO A 850 6.15 -26.14 22.38
N ARG A 851 6.57 -27.17 23.12
CA ARG A 851 6.31 -27.26 24.56
C ARG A 851 7.25 -26.33 25.32
N LEU A 852 6.76 -25.15 25.67
CA LEU A 852 7.54 -24.11 26.34
C LEU A 852 7.49 -24.23 27.87
N SER A 853 8.67 -24.10 28.48
CA SER A 853 8.89 -23.91 29.92
C SER A 853 10.02 -22.90 30.13
N GLU A 854 10.17 -22.33 31.33
CA GLU A 854 11.26 -21.39 31.62
C GLU A 854 12.64 -22.02 31.36
N ALA A 855 12.80 -23.31 31.67
CA ALA A 855 14.03 -24.05 31.36
C ALA A 855 14.28 -24.18 29.85
N VAL A 856 13.23 -24.42 29.06
CA VAL A 856 13.31 -24.54 27.60
C VAL A 856 13.62 -23.18 26.96
N VAL A 857 12.99 -22.11 27.41
CA VAL A 857 13.28 -20.74 26.95
C VAL A 857 14.71 -20.35 27.29
N ALA A 858 15.19 -20.70 28.49
CA ALA A 858 16.58 -20.48 28.88
C ALA A 858 17.57 -21.26 28.01
N ASP A 859 17.29 -22.55 27.75
CA ASP A 859 18.16 -23.39 26.93
C ASP A 859 18.21 -22.89 25.47
N GLU A 860 17.05 -22.51 24.93
CA GLU A 860 16.92 -21.88 23.62
C GLU A 860 17.83 -20.65 23.49
N VAL A 861 17.72 -19.73 24.44
CA VAL A 861 18.42 -18.44 24.39
C VAL A 861 19.90 -18.57 24.69
N PHE A 862 20.31 -19.44 25.61
CA PHE A 862 21.71 -19.57 26.01
C PHE A 862 22.53 -20.45 25.07
N ARG A 863 21.89 -21.36 24.33
CA ARG A 863 22.57 -22.24 23.37
C ARG A 863 22.37 -21.82 21.91
N ASP A 864 21.62 -20.75 21.65
CA ASP A 864 21.30 -20.25 20.31
C ASP A 864 20.74 -21.35 19.40
N LEU A 865 19.78 -22.14 19.90
CA LEU A 865 19.32 -23.36 19.21
C LEU A 865 18.69 -23.07 17.85
N HIS A 866 17.69 -22.19 17.81
CA HIS A 866 16.99 -21.82 16.57
C HIS A 866 17.34 -20.42 16.08
N HIS A 867 17.94 -19.58 16.92
CA HIS A 867 18.29 -18.20 16.59
C HIS A 867 19.51 -17.76 17.38
N GLN A 868 20.35 -16.91 16.77
CA GLN A 868 21.45 -16.26 17.49
C GLN A 868 20.92 -15.05 18.23
N TYR A 869 20.70 -15.19 19.53
CA TYR A 869 20.13 -14.14 20.37
C TYR A 869 21.18 -13.09 20.74
N HIS A 870 20.74 -11.83 20.76
CA HIS A 870 21.57 -10.70 21.14
C HIS A 870 21.98 -10.80 22.63
N SER A 871 23.16 -10.26 22.96
CA SER A 871 23.67 -10.22 24.34
C SER A 871 22.68 -9.61 25.32
N TRP A 872 21.94 -8.58 24.88
CA TRP A 872 20.86 -7.97 25.65
C TRP A 872 19.78 -8.98 26.04
N THR A 873 19.23 -9.71 25.07
CA THR A 873 18.18 -10.71 25.30
C THR A 873 18.67 -11.82 26.22
N LYS A 874 19.90 -12.30 26.01
CA LYS A 874 20.57 -13.27 26.88
C LYS A 874 20.68 -12.75 28.33
N SER A 875 21.14 -11.51 28.54
CA SER A 875 21.23 -10.91 29.88
C SER A 875 19.86 -10.72 30.54
N VAL A 876 18.85 -10.28 29.79
CA VAL A 876 17.49 -10.10 30.32
C VAL A 876 16.86 -11.43 30.72
N VAL A 877 17.02 -12.49 29.92
CA VAL A 877 16.55 -13.84 30.25
C VAL A 877 17.30 -14.38 31.48
N MET A 878 18.62 -14.17 31.57
CA MET A 878 19.38 -14.50 32.78
C MET A 878 18.83 -13.79 34.03
N TYR A 879 18.56 -12.49 33.94
CA TYR A 879 18.02 -11.70 35.03
C TYR A 879 16.62 -12.17 35.46
N PHE A 880 15.77 -12.52 34.48
CA PHE A 880 14.41 -13.00 34.74
C PHE A 880 14.37 -14.33 35.52
N LEU A 881 15.30 -15.24 35.24
CA LEU A 881 15.36 -16.57 35.86
C LEU A 881 15.84 -16.55 37.33
N ASN A 882 16.25 -15.40 37.88
CA ASN A 882 16.85 -15.24 39.21
C ASN A 882 16.08 -15.87 40.39
N LYS A 883 14.78 -16.15 40.24
CA LYS A 883 13.95 -16.69 41.33
C LYS A 883 13.92 -18.23 41.40
N ASP A 884 14.08 -18.95 40.28
CA ASP A 884 13.92 -20.41 40.21
C ASP A 884 14.80 -21.01 39.10
N ILE A 885 16.13 -21.04 39.27
CA ILE A 885 17.05 -21.55 38.24
C ILE A 885 17.18 -23.09 38.35
N PRO A 886 16.74 -23.88 37.34
CA PRO A 886 16.99 -25.31 37.30
C PRO A 886 18.50 -25.59 37.31
N SER A 887 18.92 -26.65 38.00
CA SER A 887 20.34 -27.03 38.12
C SER A 887 21.03 -27.27 36.76
N THR A 888 20.27 -27.66 35.74
CA THR A 888 20.71 -27.81 34.35
C THR A 888 21.08 -26.48 33.69
N VAL A 889 20.34 -25.40 33.99
CA VAL A 889 20.54 -24.06 33.41
C VAL A 889 21.70 -23.33 34.10
N LYS A 890 21.96 -23.58 35.39
CA LYS A 890 23.11 -23.00 36.13
C LYS A 890 24.45 -23.31 35.45
N LYS A 891 24.63 -24.50 34.88
CA LYS A 891 25.85 -24.87 34.15
C LYS A 891 26.04 -24.04 32.88
N SER A 892 24.97 -23.79 32.14
CA SER A 892 24.99 -22.96 30.93
C SER A 892 25.34 -21.49 31.24
N ILE A 893 24.86 -20.96 32.38
CA ILE A 893 25.16 -19.58 32.80
C ILE A 893 26.65 -19.38 33.13
N GLY A 894 27.31 -20.41 33.67
CA GLY A 894 28.73 -20.36 34.05
C GLY A 894 29.69 -20.02 32.90
N VAL A 895 29.33 -20.36 31.66
CA VAL A 895 30.12 -20.06 30.45
C VAL A 895 30.24 -18.54 30.22
N PHE A 896 29.19 -17.78 30.54
CA PHE A 896 29.16 -16.33 30.27
C PHE A 896 30.03 -15.49 31.21
N ARG A 897 30.59 -16.07 32.28
CA ARG A 897 31.61 -15.40 33.13
C ARG A 897 32.88 -15.03 32.35
N PHE A 898 33.15 -15.75 31.28
CA PHE A 898 34.30 -15.52 30.41
C PHE A 898 33.91 -14.79 29.11
N SER A 899 32.68 -14.25 29.04
CA SER A 899 32.24 -13.46 27.89
C SER A 899 33.08 -12.20 27.72
N LYS A 900 33.40 -11.84 26.47
CA LYS A 900 33.99 -10.55 26.12
C LYS A 900 33.00 -9.40 26.29
N ASP A 901 31.70 -9.69 26.27
CA ASP A 901 30.64 -8.72 26.46
C ASP A 901 30.50 -8.36 27.96
N PRO A 902 30.73 -7.09 28.36
CA PRO A 902 30.68 -6.67 29.75
C PRO A 902 29.33 -6.91 30.41
N LEU A 903 28.22 -6.75 29.67
CA LEU A 903 26.87 -6.88 30.20
C LEU A 903 26.56 -8.34 30.54
N LEU A 904 26.90 -9.27 29.63
CA LEU A 904 26.73 -10.70 29.88
C LEU A 904 27.57 -11.17 31.06
N LYS A 905 28.83 -10.73 31.11
CA LYS A 905 29.75 -11.09 32.19
C LYS A 905 29.23 -10.61 33.55
N GLN A 906 28.90 -9.32 33.67
CA GLN A 906 28.38 -8.74 34.91
C GLN A 906 27.08 -9.41 35.37
N THR A 907 26.17 -9.69 34.43
CA THR A 907 24.89 -10.35 34.75
C THR A 907 25.10 -11.77 35.25
N ALA A 908 25.97 -12.55 34.59
CA ALA A 908 26.30 -13.91 35.00
C ALA A 908 27.04 -13.95 36.36
N GLU A 909 27.97 -13.03 36.60
CA GLU A 909 28.67 -12.90 37.88
C GLU A 909 27.71 -12.54 39.02
N TRP A 910 26.78 -11.60 38.79
CA TRP A 910 25.77 -11.19 39.77
C TRP A 910 24.84 -12.36 40.18
N LEU A 911 24.34 -13.13 39.21
CA LEU A 911 23.47 -14.28 39.48
C LEU A 911 24.19 -15.37 40.29
N ILE A 912 25.44 -15.68 39.92
CA ILE A 912 26.20 -16.74 40.60
C ILE A 912 26.59 -16.28 42.01
N GLY A 913 27.01 -15.02 42.18
CA GLY A 913 27.36 -14.45 43.49
C GLY A 913 26.18 -14.43 44.47
N LYS A 914 24.96 -14.26 43.98
CA LYS A 914 23.73 -14.34 44.79
C LYS A 914 23.40 -15.79 45.20
N SER A 915 23.70 -16.77 44.35
CA SER A 915 23.48 -18.19 44.61
C SER A 915 24.48 -18.84 45.57
N THR A 916 25.61 -18.18 45.86
CA THR A 916 26.59 -18.60 46.87
C THR A 916 26.31 -18.03 48.27
N LEU A 917 25.35 -17.10 48.37
CA LEU A 917 24.94 -16.43 49.62
C LEU A 917 23.56 -16.90 50.14
N ALA A 918 22.86 -17.76 49.39
CA ALA A 918 21.63 -18.44 49.77
C ALA A 918 21.89 -19.94 49.84
#